data_AF-L7JV88-F1
#
_entry.id   AF-L7JV88-F1
#
_cell.length_a   1.000
_cell.length_b   1.000
_cell.length_c   1.000
_cell.angle_alpha   90.00
_cell.angle_beta   90.00
_cell.angle_gamma   90.00
#
_symmetry.space_group_name_H-M   'P 1'
#
loop_
_entity.id
_entity.type
_entity.pdbx_description
1 polymer ?
#
loop_
_entity_poly.entity_id
_entity_poly.type
_entity_poly.pdbx_seq_one_letter_code
_entity_poly.pdbx_strand_id
1 'polypeptide(L)'
;VKNKHESYQDFIKTNSTDTSFIIVDVPVTISLFQKILVLTKNNVPKFTFDEIYDIMSILFPFKDMEGLLAYAVCLYLEENPNVLKKLRQCHVAQDKSAFHDKIVFLSTLILDQNGGQDSFIEIVCRNIWFGSCHGCEFYDTSVSNIIPNKIIHHTLKLEDSSIIFLFKYINMSYEFLEGNIDLLNHKFCEDTLHKAFTVRVHSISYDDDETNQSALSENDVLERKINLLATCELLKCRGFERVILEFENFSIPIESNTLTFIPALGTISCVNCTRDFINSLPQDVKNVEVVFSKTHDLNIRYLLENVTYVRFLNAEFDGNIAFIHNKAEIVILSSIIKEGATITFPSECSKVYIRNTSGIFNMSGIAGFKMITTGIYNKFESYFYKGSDSLVIQNIMLDISAVYLTSIGTLYLEFVIIPKQSFCVVPDGIKSLKILRSVGLFNLSPYIGTSIRIQSITSIVIEPPSDKNSKLSSIHLSDITIDREVELADKYETVILTNVSVIPQVSLILNDKCRNLTCSGYIGNITVGKGKQFDVIKINCTGCPPLEIRFSNQISVRHLHLHHLGQDMSAFGALLSNFEKIERFEISDGYISPYIPEFYSFSGNVSMFSPHNLSENASKELSPYKDSKSNVGDSSHPEELTCKVTPIAWASANAKISETILELDFRNTSATKEDWGLLQNLSHLKIVRACVDNVHNESLIQIPSNIRLLELINSINRKNVFQVQNQAEWLNPLTTFHSLRILIVEFDIFITVCKHDLLPPRLETIMVYFVSDIAKHSAINQRVRVRELLIGSKSNGAIPWFMTMNWSETLHFINVLTNYVDFKSLEHLAVVSPGDLLALNPANYLIEKDQSITTKFLYLEQIMRHSQQVN
;
A
#
# COMPACT_ATOMS: atom_id res chain seq x y z
N VAL A 1 -21.85 -37.84 -23.78
CA VAL A 1 -23.10 -37.68 -23.00
C VAL A 1 -23.44 -36.21 -23.00
N LYS A 2 -24.65 -35.80 -23.43
CA LYS A 2 -25.07 -34.39 -23.32
C LYS A 2 -25.08 -34.07 -21.83
N ASN A 3 -24.09 -33.32 -21.35
CA ASN A 3 -24.08 -32.81 -19.99
C ASN A 3 -25.32 -31.93 -19.84
N LYS A 4 -26.40 -32.52 -19.33
CA LYS A 4 -27.45 -31.74 -18.71
C LYS A 4 -26.74 -31.02 -17.58
N HIS A 5 -26.55 -29.71 -17.74
CA HIS A 5 -26.18 -28.86 -16.61
C HIS A 5 -27.23 -29.13 -15.54
N GLU A 6 -26.85 -29.84 -14.46
CA GLU A 6 -27.65 -29.87 -13.26
C GLU A 6 -27.83 -28.42 -12.83
N SER A 7 -29.09 -28.03 -12.59
CA SER A 7 -29.35 -26.69 -12.08
C SER A 7 -28.73 -26.59 -10.69
N TYR A 8 -28.35 -25.39 -10.25
CA TYR A 8 -27.87 -25.20 -8.88
C TYR A 8 -28.92 -25.68 -7.85
N GLN A 9 -30.21 -25.69 -8.23
CA GLN A 9 -31.31 -26.18 -7.40
C GLN A 9 -31.24 -27.70 -7.22
N ASP A 10 -30.93 -28.43 -8.29
CA ASP A 10 -30.72 -29.88 -8.25
C ASP A 10 -29.49 -30.22 -7.38
N PHE A 11 -28.43 -29.41 -7.51
CA PHE A 11 -27.22 -29.54 -6.70
C PHE A 11 -27.48 -29.27 -5.21
N ILE A 12 -28.18 -28.18 -4.86
CA ILE A 12 -28.54 -27.85 -3.47
C ILE A 12 -29.42 -28.95 -2.88
N LYS A 13 -30.42 -29.41 -3.63
CA LYS A 13 -31.37 -30.44 -3.17
C LYS A 13 -30.71 -31.78 -2.93
N THR A 14 -29.65 -32.09 -3.67
CA THR A 14 -28.87 -33.32 -3.49
C THR A 14 -27.95 -33.24 -2.27
N ASN A 15 -27.61 -32.03 -1.81
CA ASN A 15 -26.61 -31.81 -0.75
C ASN A 15 -27.15 -31.07 0.50
N SER A 16 -28.47 -30.91 0.64
CA SER A 16 -29.09 -30.06 1.68
C SER A 16 -29.15 -30.68 3.09
N THR A 17 -28.71 -31.93 3.29
CA THR A 17 -28.79 -32.59 4.60
C THR A 17 -27.72 -32.13 5.58
N ASP A 18 -26.53 -31.75 5.09
CA ASP A 18 -25.35 -31.47 5.93
C ASP A 18 -24.65 -30.13 5.60
N THR A 19 -25.06 -29.45 4.51
CA THR A 19 -24.44 -28.21 4.03
C THR A 19 -25.46 -27.09 3.88
N SER A 20 -25.21 -25.94 4.51
CA SER A 20 -26.00 -24.72 4.28
C SER A 20 -25.46 -23.97 3.08
N PHE A 21 -26.28 -23.82 2.03
CA PHE A 21 -25.92 -23.05 0.84
C PHE A 21 -26.36 -21.61 0.98
N ILE A 22 -25.47 -20.69 0.59
CA ILE A 22 -25.82 -19.29 0.36
C ILE A 22 -25.71 -19.07 -1.13
N ILE A 23 -26.86 -18.86 -1.78
CA ILE A 23 -26.90 -18.47 -3.18
C ILE A 23 -26.64 -16.97 -3.22
N VAL A 24 -25.53 -16.57 -3.83
CA VAL A 24 -25.26 -15.16 -4.10
C VAL A 24 -25.74 -14.88 -5.52
N ASP A 25 -26.97 -14.40 -5.60
CA ASP A 25 -27.51 -13.90 -6.86
C ASP A 25 -26.81 -12.58 -7.19
N VAL A 26 -25.88 -12.62 -8.15
CA VAL A 26 -25.32 -11.40 -8.73
C VAL A 26 -26.36 -10.84 -9.69
N PRO A 27 -26.92 -9.63 -9.44
CA PRO A 27 -28.10 -9.18 -10.16
C PRO A 27 -27.79 -8.62 -11.55
N VAL A 28 -26.75 -9.11 -12.23
CA VAL A 28 -26.36 -8.68 -13.58
C VAL A 28 -26.38 -9.84 -14.56
N THR A 29 -26.60 -9.52 -15.84
CA THR A 29 -26.57 -10.55 -16.89
C THR A 29 -25.14 -11.06 -17.13
N ILE A 30 -25.02 -12.31 -17.61
CA ILE A 30 -23.73 -12.90 -17.98
C ILE A 30 -23.00 -12.06 -19.04
N SER A 31 -23.76 -11.48 -19.98
CA SER A 31 -23.19 -10.63 -21.02
C SER A 31 -22.58 -9.35 -20.44
N LEU A 32 -23.28 -8.69 -19.51
CA LEU A 32 -22.75 -7.52 -18.81
C LEU A 32 -21.48 -7.87 -18.04
N PHE A 33 -21.49 -8.97 -17.31
CA PHE A 33 -20.34 -9.43 -16.55
C PHE A 33 -19.10 -9.67 -17.44
N GLN A 34 -19.28 -10.34 -18.59
CA GLN A 34 -18.19 -10.56 -19.55
C GLN A 34 -17.63 -9.26 -20.13
N LYS A 35 -18.49 -8.27 -20.41
CA LYS A 35 -18.05 -6.95 -20.88
C LYS A 35 -17.24 -6.22 -19.82
N ILE A 36 -17.64 -6.31 -18.55
CA ILE A 36 -16.91 -5.69 -17.44
C ILE A 36 -15.53 -6.33 -17.25
N LEU A 37 -15.41 -7.65 -17.40
CA LEU A 37 -14.12 -8.34 -17.28
C LEU A 37 -13.08 -7.90 -18.32
N VAL A 38 -13.51 -7.42 -19.48
CA VAL A 38 -12.61 -6.94 -20.55
C VAL A 38 -12.51 -5.42 -20.63
N LEU A 39 -13.23 -4.71 -19.74
CA LEU A 39 -13.27 -3.25 -19.70
C LEU A 39 -11.91 -2.72 -19.25
N THR A 40 -11.28 -1.92 -20.11
CA THR A 40 -10.03 -1.21 -19.81
C THR A 40 -10.08 0.19 -20.40
N LYS A 41 -9.13 1.05 -20.02
CA LYS A 41 -8.95 2.39 -20.63
C LYS A 41 -8.93 2.37 -22.17
N ASN A 42 -8.35 1.32 -22.75
CA ASN A 42 -8.13 1.20 -24.19
C ASN A 42 -9.19 0.33 -24.89
N ASN A 43 -10.05 -0.35 -24.13
CA ASN A 43 -11.07 -1.25 -24.67
C ASN A 43 -12.35 -1.10 -23.87
N VAL A 44 -13.27 -0.28 -24.39
CA VAL A 44 -14.61 -0.13 -23.83
C VAL A 44 -15.59 -0.87 -24.74
N PRO A 45 -16.15 -2.00 -24.29
CA PRO A 45 -17.13 -2.73 -25.09
C PRO A 45 -18.42 -1.91 -25.23
N LYS A 46 -19.19 -2.18 -26.29
CA LYS A 46 -20.48 -1.53 -26.50
C LYS A 46 -21.51 -2.04 -25.49
N PHE A 47 -22.04 -1.12 -24.69
CA PHE A 47 -23.11 -1.40 -23.74
C PHE A 47 -24.48 -1.05 -24.34
N THR A 48 -25.49 -1.80 -23.96
CA THR A 48 -26.90 -1.53 -24.26
C THR A 48 -27.49 -0.61 -23.19
N PHE A 49 -28.65 -0.02 -23.46
CA PHE A 49 -29.34 0.84 -22.48
C PHE A 49 -29.62 0.12 -21.15
N ASP A 50 -30.06 -1.14 -21.22
CA ASP A 50 -30.34 -1.95 -20.04
C ASP A 50 -29.07 -2.24 -19.23
N GLU A 51 -27.95 -2.50 -19.91
CA GLU A 51 -26.66 -2.70 -19.25
C GLU A 51 -26.15 -1.42 -18.57
N ILE A 52 -26.37 -0.24 -19.16
CA ILE A 52 -26.02 1.04 -18.53
C ILE A 52 -26.87 1.29 -17.28
N TYR A 53 -28.16 0.95 -17.33
CA TYR A 53 -29.02 0.99 -16.16
C TYR A 53 -28.51 0.05 -15.06
N ASP A 54 -28.14 -1.18 -15.39
CA ASP A 54 -27.59 -2.15 -14.43
C ASP A 54 -26.24 -1.68 -13.87
N ILE A 55 -25.36 -1.11 -14.70
CA ILE A 55 -24.10 -0.50 -14.24
C ILE A 55 -24.35 0.56 -13.18
N MET A 56 -25.28 1.48 -13.44
CA MET A 56 -25.54 2.61 -12.55
C MET A 56 -26.30 2.21 -11.28
N SER A 57 -27.20 1.24 -11.37
CA SER A 57 -28.04 0.82 -10.24
C SER A 57 -27.38 -0.24 -9.34
N ILE A 58 -26.53 -1.10 -9.91
CA ILE A 58 -25.99 -2.28 -9.23
C ILE A 58 -24.49 -2.18 -9.02
N LEU A 59 -23.75 -1.73 -10.03
CA LEU A 59 -22.28 -1.87 -10.05
C LEU A 59 -21.53 -0.63 -9.57
N PHE A 60 -22.11 0.56 -9.74
CA PHE A 60 -21.52 1.81 -9.27
C PHE A 60 -21.20 1.86 -7.77
N PRO A 61 -21.93 1.17 -6.86
CA PRO A 61 -21.54 1.04 -5.45
C PRO A 61 -20.17 0.39 -5.19
N PHE A 62 -19.59 -0.34 -6.17
CA PHE A 62 -18.28 -0.98 -6.04
C PHE A 62 -17.15 -0.04 -6.49
N LYS A 63 -16.44 0.53 -5.51
CA LYS A 63 -15.46 1.62 -5.71
C LYS A 63 -14.23 1.26 -6.54
N ASP A 64 -13.92 -0.03 -6.72
CA ASP A 64 -12.66 -0.47 -7.33
C ASP A 64 -12.59 -0.23 -8.85
N MET A 65 -13.74 -0.11 -9.53
CA MET A 65 -13.83 0.11 -10.98
C MET A 65 -14.64 1.36 -11.38
N GLU A 66 -14.96 2.22 -10.42
CA GLU A 66 -15.83 3.39 -10.63
C GLU A 66 -15.42 4.26 -11.83
N GLY A 67 -14.11 4.47 -12.03
CA GLY A 67 -13.60 5.34 -13.10
C GLY A 67 -13.78 4.74 -14.48
N LEU A 68 -13.58 3.43 -14.63
CA LEU A 68 -13.79 2.72 -15.90
C LEU A 68 -15.27 2.59 -16.23
N LEU A 69 -16.11 2.33 -15.23
CA LEU A 69 -17.57 2.27 -15.41
C LEU A 69 -18.12 3.65 -15.77
N ALA A 70 -17.68 4.71 -15.08
CA ALA A 70 -18.04 6.08 -15.42
C ALA A 70 -17.64 6.42 -16.86
N TYR A 71 -16.44 6.02 -17.27
CA TYR A 71 -15.96 6.23 -18.64
C TYR A 71 -16.80 5.51 -19.68
N ALA A 72 -17.19 4.26 -19.41
CA ALA A 72 -18.10 3.50 -20.27
C ALA A 72 -19.46 4.18 -20.42
N VAL A 73 -20.01 4.72 -19.33
CA VAL A 73 -21.28 5.47 -19.36
C VAL A 73 -21.15 6.76 -20.16
N CYS A 74 -20.05 7.51 -20.00
CA CYS A 74 -19.78 8.71 -20.79
C CYS A 74 -19.73 8.42 -22.30
N LEU A 75 -18.99 7.38 -22.71
CA LEU A 75 -18.92 6.97 -24.11
C LEU A 75 -20.28 6.52 -24.65
N TYR A 76 -21.05 5.77 -23.86
CA TYR A 76 -22.39 5.36 -24.25
C TYR A 76 -23.31 6.57 -24.49
N LEU A 77 -23.31 7.55 -23.58
CA LEU A 77 -24.13 8.75 -23.72
C LEU A 77 -23.73 9.57 -24.95
N GLU A 78 -22.43 9.68 -25.21
CA GLU A 78 -21.90 10.38 -26.38
C GLU A 78 -22.29 9.71 -27.70
N GLU A 79 -22.23 8.38 -27.76
CA GLU A 79 -22.66 7.62 -28.94
C GLU A 79 -24.19 7.59 -29.13
N ASN A 80 -24.97 7.95 -28.10
CA ASN A 80 -26.44 7.83 -28.08
C ASN A 80 -27.15 9.14 -27.68
N PRO A 81 -27.02 10.23 -28.45
CA PRO A 81 -27.56 11.55 -28.08
C PRO A 81 -29.09 11.57 -27.91
N ASN A 82 -29.81 10.67 -28.59
CA ASN A 82 -31.26 10.51 -28.42
C ASN A 82 -31.65 10.02 -27.02
N VAL A 83 -30.81 9.17 -26.40
CA VAL A 83 -31.02 8.72 -25.02
C VAL A 83 -30.82 9.89 -24.08
N LEU A 84 -29.73 10.63 -24.23
CA LEU A 84 -29.46 11.81 -23.42
C LEU A 84 -30.58 12.86 -23.53
N LYS A 85 -31.08 13.13 -24.74
CA LYS A 85 -32.23 14.02 -24.95
C LYS A 85 -33.45 13.58 -24.14
N LYS A 86 -33.75 12.26 -24.11
CA LYS A 86 -34.83 11.71 -23.29
C LYS A 86 -34.56 11.85 -21.78
N LEU A 87 -33.32 11.62 -21.33
CA LEU A 87 -32.92 11.82 -19.94
C LEU A 87 -33.13 13.27 -19.50
N ARG A 88 -32.78 14.24 -20.34
CA ARG A 88 -32.98 15.68 -20.09
C ARG A 88 -34.46 16.06 -20.06
N GLN A 89 -35.24 15.58 -21.03
CA GLN A 89 -36.70 15.78 -21.03
C GLN A 89 -37.35 15.25 -19.75
N CYS A 90 -36.91 14.08 -19.28
CA CYS A 90 -37.36 13.51 -18.02
C CYS A 90 -36.93 14.32 -16.80
N HIS A 91 -35.73 14.92 -16.84
CA HIS A 91 -35.19 15.71 -15.73
C HIS A 91 -36.02 16.98 -15.49
N VAL A 92 -36.39 17.67 -16.58
CA VAL A 92 -37.14 18.94 -16.52
C VAL A 92 -38.65 18.76 -16.40
N ALA A 93 -39.17 17.57 -16.68
CA ALA A 93 -40.61 17.29 -16.60
C ALA A 93 -41.11 17.36 -15.15
N GLN A 94 -42.15 18.17 -14.91
CA GLN A 94 -42.84 18.23 -13.61
C GLN A 94 -43.53 16.91 -13.28
N ASP A 95 -44.11 16.26 -14.29
CA ASP A 95 -44.69 14.92 -14.19
C ASP A 95 -43.82 13.91 -14.94
N LYS A 96 -43.21 12.99 -14.18
CA LYS A 96 -42.33 11.94 -14.71
C LYS A 96 -43.09 10.65 -15.08
N SER A 97 -44.40 10.59 -14.89
CA SER A 97 -45.23 9.40 -15.14
C SER A 97 -45.25 8.95 -16.61
N ALA A 98 -44.98 9.87 -17.55
CA ALA A 98 -44.90 9.58 -18.97
C ALA A 98 -43.57 8.92 -19.39
N PHE A 99 -42.58 8.83 -18.50
CA PHE A 99 -41.27 8.25 -18.79
C PHE A 99 -41.14 6.85 -18.21
N HIS A 100 -40.36 6.01 -18.89
CA HIS A 100 -40.03 4.68 -18.40
C HIS A 100 -39.17 4.77 -17.13
N ASP A 101 -39.40 3.91 -16.13
CA ASP A 101 -38.73 3.95 -14.82
C ASP A 101 -37.19 4.01 -14.92
N LYS A 102 -36.59 3.21 -15.80
CA LYS A 102 -35.14 3.26 -16.08
C LYS A 102 -34.63 4.63 -16.56
N ILE A 103 -35.41 5.34 -17.38
CA ILE A 103 -35.09 6.71 -17.82
C ILE A 103 -35.19 7.67 -16.64
N VAL A 104 -36.22 7.54 -15.81
CA VAL A 104 -36.39 8.35 -14.59
C VAL A 104 -35.21 8.16 -13.64
N PHE A 105 -34.80 6.91 -13.42
CA PHE A 105 -33.66 6.55 -12.57
C PHE A 105 -32.35 7.13 -13.09
N LEU A 106 -31.99 6.83 -14.35
CA LEU A 106 -30.75 7.30 -14.95
C LEU A 106 -30.72 8.83 -15.05
N SER A 107 -31.86 9.46 -15.36
CA SER A 107 -31.98 10.92 -15.42
C SER A 107 -31.70 11.53 -14.05
N THR A 108 -32.22 10.93 -12.98
CA THR A 108 -32.00 11.42 -11.62
C THR A 108 -30.54 11.27 -11.21
N LEU A 109 -29.87 10.17 -11.56
CA LEU A 109 -28.51 9.87 -11.10
C LEU A 109 -27.40 10.53 -11.94
N ILE A 110 -27.55 10.57 -13.26
CA ILE A 110 -26.58 11.17 -14.20
C ILE A 110 -26.67 12.69 -14.19
N LEU A 111 -27.88 13.24 -14.07
CA LEU A 111 -28.15 14.68 -14.09
C LEU A 111 -28.34 15.25 -12.68
N ASP A 112 -27.96 14.51 -11.62
CA ASP A 112 -28.02 15.01 -10.25
C ASP A 112 -27.09 16.22 -10.09
N GLN A 113 -27.65 17.34 -9.64
CA GLN A 113 -26.92 18.58 -9.43
C GLN A 113 -26.54 18.78 -7.96
N ASN A 114 -26.97 17.90 -7.04
CA ASN A 114 -26.77 18.08 -5.60
C ASN A 114 -25.32 17.90 -5.12
N GLY A 115 -24.36 17.63 -6.02
CA GLY A 115 -22.92 17.79 -5.77
C GLY A 115 -22.32 16.88 -4.68
N GLY A 116 -23.00 15.78 -4.33
CA GLY A 116 -22.46 14.82 -3.37
C GLY A 116 -21.19 14.13 -3.90
N GLN A 117 -20.29 13.73 -2.99
CA GLN A 117 -19.03 13.03 -3.33
C GLN A 117 -19.23 11.75 -4.15
N ASP A 118 -20.42 11.14 -4.06
CA ASP A 118 -20.79 9.92 -4.78
C ASP A 118 -21.68 10.19 -6.01
N SER A 119 -21.87 11.46 -6.39
CA SER A 119 -22.61 11.80 -7.61
C SER A 119 -21.83 11.37 -8.85
N PHE A 120 -22.55 10.99 -9.91
CA PHE A 120 -21.92 10.55 -11.16
C PHE A 120 -20.94 11.60 -11.71
N ILE A 121 -21.30 12.88 -11.61
CA ILE A 121 -20.46 13.95 -12.14
C ILE A 121 -19.16 14.09 -11.35
N GLU A 122 -19.19 14.01 -10.01
CA GLU A 122 -17.96 14.05 -9.21
C GLU A 122 -17.05 12.85 -9.49
N ILE A 123 -17.65 11.67 -9.74
CA ILE A 123 -16.89 10.47 -10.13
C ILE A 123 -16.23 10.65 -11.49
N VAL A 124 -16.95 11.22 -12.47
CA VAL A 124 -16.38 11.58 -13.78
C VAL A 124 -15.24 12.58 -13.62
N CYS A 125 -15.46 13.67 -12.88
CA CYS A 125 -14.45 14.70 -12.63
C CYS A 125 -13.19 14.18 -11.92
N ARG A 126 -13.33 13.19 -11.02
CA ARG A 126 -12.19 12.56 -10.31
C ARG A 126 -11.36 11.62 -11.19
N ASN A 127 -11.99 10.96 -12.16
CA ASN A 127 -11.39 9.81 -12.85
C ASN A 127 -11.09 10.06 -14.34
N ILE A 128 -11.71 11.06 -14.98
CA ILE A 128 -11.68 11.25 -16.43
C ILE A 128 -11.28 12.69 -16.78
N TRP A 129 -10.35 12.82 -17.72
CA TRP A 129 -9.95 14.08 -18.33
C TRP A 129 -10.39 14.09 -19.80
N PHE A 130 -11.24 15.04 -20.15
CA PHE A 130 -11.65 15.28 -21.53
C PHE A 130 -10.78 16.38 -22.16
N GLY A 131 -10.07 16.07 -23.24
CA GLY A 131 -9.31 17.05 -24.03
C GLY A 131 -10.01 17.34 -25.36
N SER A 132 -9.79 18.51 -25.94
CA SER A 132 -10.11 18.81 -27.34
C SER A 132 -8.86 18.69 -28.20
N CYS A 133 -8.99 18.21 -29.43
CA CYS A 133 -7.89 18.15 -30.40
C CYS A 133 -7.36 19.54 -30.83
N HIS A 134 -8.02 20.62 -30.41
CA HIS A 134 -7.70 21.99 -30.80
C HIS A 134 -7.21 22.87 -29.62
N GLY A 135 -6.71 22.28 -28.52
CA GLY A 135 -6.02 23.04 -27.46
C GLY A 135 -6.88 23.49 -26.27
N CYS A 136 -8.15 23.06 -26.20
CA CYS A 136 -8.98 23.22 -25.01
C CYS A 136 -8.92 21.97 -24.13
N GLU A 137 -8.82 22.14 -22.81
CA GLU A 137 -8.79 21.05 -21.84
C GLU A 137 -9.96 21.15 -20.85
N PHE A 138 -10.67 20.06 -20.60
CA PHE A 138 -11.80 19.99 -19.67
C PHE A 138 -11.50 19.01 -18.54
N TYR A 139 -11.31 19.50 -17.31
CA TYR A 139 -11.04 18.66 -16.14
C TYR A 139 -11.23 19.44 -14.84
N ASP A 140 -11.45 18.77 -13.71
CA ASP A 140 -11.51 19.43 -12.39
C ASP A 140 -10.11 19.68 -11.82
N THR A 141 -9.76 20.94 -11.55
CA THR A 141 -8.48 21.36 -10.93
C THR A 141 -8.47 21.22 -9.40
N SER A 142 -9.60 20.93 -8.76
CA SER A 142 -9.71 20.94 -7.30
C SER A 142 -8.95 19.80 -6.61
N VAL A 143 -8.45 18.80 -7.34
CA VAL A 143 -7.68 17.69 -6.77
C VAL A 143 -6.27 17.61 -7.34
N SER A 144 -5.47 18.62 -7.03
CA SER A 144 -4.00 18.68 -7.24
C SER A 144 -3.18 17.56 -6.56
N ASN A 145 -3.84 16.55 -5.97
CA ASN A 145 -3.22 15.44 -5.25
C ASN A 145 -3.47 14.05 -5.88
N ILE A 146 -4.20 13.94 -7.00
CA ILE A 146 -4.40 12.64 -7.65
C ILE A 146 -3.17 12.31 -8.50
N ILE A 147 -2.59 11.13 -8.25
CA ILE A 147 -1.47 10.59 -9.00
C ILE A 147 -1.87 10.53 -10.49
N PRO A 148 -1.18 11.26 -11.40
CA PRO A 148 -1.57 11.38 -12.81
C PRO A 148 -1.81 10.04 -13.54
N ASN A 149 -1.15 8.98 -13.08
CA ASN A 149 -1.18 7.65 -13.71
C ASN A 149 -2.53 6.92 -13.62
N LYS A 150 -3.51 7.41 -12.84
CA LYS A 150 -4.84 6.79 -12.73
C LYS A 150 -5.94 7.49 -13.54
N ILE A 151 -5.66 8.64 -14.15
CA ILE A 151 -6.66 9.43 -14.88
C ILE A 151 -6.85 8.88 -16.30
N ILE A 152 -8.10 8.71 -16.72
CA ILE A 152 -8.47 8.31 -18.07
C ILE A 152 -8.52 9.56 -18.95
N HIS A 153 -7.63 9.66 -19.93
CA HIS A 153 -7.66 10.75 -20.92
C HIS A 153 -8.50 10.35 -22.12
N HIS A 154 -9.43 11.21 -22.53
CA HIS A 154 -10.28 11.01 -23.68
C HIS A 154 -10.38 12.30 -24.50
N THR A 155 -10.25 12.22 -25.82
CA THR A 155 -10.37 13.40 -26.70
C THR A 155 -11.78 13.50 -27.28
N LEU A 156 -12.44 14.64 -27.07
CA LEU A 156 -13.76 14.95 -27.59
C LEU A 156 -13.68 16.02 -28.70
N LYS A 157 -14.61 15.92 -29.65
CA LYS A 157 -14.90 17.01 -30.57
C LYS A 157 -15.99 17.88 -29.96
N LEU A 158 -15.63 19.11 -29.58
CA LEU A 158 -16.55 20.01 -28.87
C LEU A 158 -17.85 20.27 -29.67
N GLU A 159 -17.75 20.41 -30.99
CA GLU A 159 -18.88 20.62 -31.91
C GLU A 159 -19.90 19.49 -31.85
N ASP A 160 -19.44 18.25 -31.77
CA ASP A 160 -20.30 17.07 -31.80
C ASP A 160 -20.74 16.63 -30.39
N SER A 161 -20.06 17.13 -29.36
CA SER A 161 -20.22 16.57 -28.03
C SER A 161 -21.57 16.89 -27.41
N SER A 162 -22.16 15.87 -26.80
CA SER A 162 -23.44 15.88 -26.11
C SER A 162 -23.29 15.82 -24.59
N ILE A 163 -22.14 15.35 -24.10
CA ILE A 163 -21.85 15.15 -22.68
C ILE A 163 -21.23 16.35 -21.96
N ILE A 164 -21.23 17.53 -22.60
CA ILE A 164 -20.65 18.78 -22.08
C ILE A 164 -21.22 19.17 -20.69
N PHE A 165 -22.46 18.80 -20.40
CA PHE A 165 -23.11 19.02 -19.10
C PHE A 165 -22.43 18.29 -17.92
N LEU A 166 -21.59 17.29 -18.19
CA LEU A 166 -20.79 16.59 -17.17
C LEU A 166 -19.58 17.40 -16.74
N PHE A 167 -19.19 18.44 -17.49
CA PHE A 167 -18.03 19.24 -17.13
C PHE A 167 -18.36 20.10 -15.91
N LYS A 168 -17.41 20.21 -14.99
CA LYS A 168 -17.49 21.14 -13.85
C LYS A 168 -16.53 22.32 -14.03
N TYR A 169 -15.48 22.10 -14.81
CA TYR A 169 -14.40 23.03 -15.00
C TYR A 169 -13.93 23.00 -16.46
N ILE A 170 -13.76 24.18 -17.04
CA ILE A 170 -13.34 24.39 -18.42
C ILE A 170 -12.03 25.18 -18.37
N ASN A 171 -10.96 24.63 -18.96
CA ASN A 171 -9.66 25.28 -19.07
C ASN A 171 -9.37 25.58 -20.55
N MET A 172 -9.18 26.83 -20.91
CA MET A 172 -8.88 27.19 -22.30
C MET A 172 -7.93 28.38 -22.38
N SER A 173 -7.14 28.43 -23.45
CA SER A 173 -6.35 29.63 -23.75
C SER A 173 -7.25 30.75 -24.25
N TYR A 174 -6.76 31.97 -24.16
CA TYR A 174 -7.42 33.13 -24.74
C TYR A 174 -7.61 32.97 -26.26
N GLU A 175 -6.61 32.49 -27.01
CA GLU A 175 -6.77 32.36 -28.47
C GLU A 175 -7.80 31.31 -28.85
N PHE A 176 -7.90 30.22 -28.07
CA PHE A 176 -8.94 29.23 -28.28
C PHE A 176 -10.33 29.84 -28.09
N LEU A 177 -10.53 30.61 -27.01
CA LEU A 177 -11.79 31.30 -26.75
C LEU A 177 -12.14 32.27 -27.88
N GLU A 178 -11.17 33.10 -28.29
CA GLU A 178 -11.35 34.10 -29.36
C GLU A 178 -11.74 33.43 -30.69
N GLY A 179 -11.05 32.35 -31.08
CA GLY A 179 -11.33 31.61 -32.32
C GLY A 179 -12.62 30.79 -32.31
N ASN A 180 -13.18 30.49 -31.13
CA ASN A 180 -14.33 29.58 -30.98
C ASN A 180 -15.50 30.19 -30.17
N ILE A 181 -15.55 31.51 -30.05
CA ILE A 181 -16.52 32.20 -29.17
C ILE A 181 -17.97 31.83 -29.49
N ASP A 182 -18.33 31.79 -30.78
CA ASP A 182 -19.69 31.46 -31.22
C ASP A 182 -20.07 30.02 -30.90
N LEU A 183 -19.13 29.09 -31.11
CA LEU A 183 -19.32 27.67 -30.79
C LEU A 183 -19.49 27.47 -29.28
N LEU A 184 -18.65 28.13 -28.48
CA LEU A 184 -18.71 28.05 -27.02
C LEU A 184 -20.00 28.66 -26.48
N ASN A 185 -20.41 29.84 -26.98
CA ASN A 185 -21.68 30.46 -26.61
C ASN A 185 -22.84 29.51 -26.95
N HIS A 186 -22.89 28.99 -28.17
CA HIS A 186 -23.94 28.05 -28.59
C HIS A 186 -24.00 26.81 -27.69
N LYS A 187 -22.86 26.18 -27.39
CA LYS A 187 -22.82 24.92 -26.62
C LYS A 187 -23.13 25.07 -25.14
N PHE A 188 -22.67 26.14 -24.50
CA PHE A 188 -22.76 26.29 -23.05
C PHE A 188 -23.87 27.23 -22.59
N CYS A 189 -24.34 28.16 -23.43
CA CYS A 189 -25.41 29.09 -23.05
C CYS A 189 -26.82 28.63 -23.43
N GLU A 190 -26.97 27.76 -24.43
CA GLU A 190 -28.30 27.24 -24.82
C GLU A 190 -28.77 26.07 -23.94
N ASP A 191 -27.86 25.40 -23.23
CA ASP A 191 -28.19 24.22 -22.44
C ASP A 191 -28.75 24.59 -21.05
N THR A 192 -30.05 24.36 -20.86
CA THR A 192 -30.85 24.77 -19.69
C THR A 192 -30.51 24.09 -18.35
N LEU A 193 -29.51 23.21 -18.29
CA LEU A 193 -29.12 22.58 -17.04
C LEU A 193 -28.30 23.58 -16.23
N HIS A 194 -28.97 24.28 -15.31
CA HIS A 194 -28.46 25.32 -14.40
C HIS A 194 -27.39 24.81 -13.39
N LYS A 195 -26.39 24.07 -13.85
CA LYS A 195 -25.25 23.69 -13.03
C LYS A 195 -24.25 24.84 -12.98
N ALA A 196 -23.63 25.02 -11.83
CA ALA A 196 -22.57 25.99 -11.60
C ALA A 196 -21.25 25.45 -12.18
N PHE A 197 -20.72 26.09 -13.24
CA PHE A 197 -19.45 25.75 -13.88
C PHE A 197 -18.34 26.72 -13.45
N THR A 198 -17.09 26.24 -13.42
CA THR A 198 -15.91 27.11 -13.34
C THR A 198 -15.25 27.21 -14.71
N VAL A 199 -14.95 28.43 -15.17
CA VAL A 199 -14.19 28.66 -16.40
C VAL A 199 -12.86 29.30 -16.06
N ARG A 200 -11.76 28.75 -16.56
CA ARG A 200 -10.45 29.40 -16.57
C ARG A 200 -10.07 29.74 -18.01
N VAL A 201 -9.84 31.03 -18.24
CA VAL A 201 -9.22 31.53 -19.47
C VAL A 201 -7.78 31.88 -19.12
N HIS A 202 -6.82 31.18 -19.71
CA HIS A 202 -5.40 31.38 -19.48
C HIS A 202 -4.67 31.96 -20.69
N SER A 203 -3.39 32.32 -20.50
CA SER A 203 -2.58 32.90 -21.57
C SER A 203 -3.20 34.16 -22.16
N ILE A 204 -3.80 34.99 -21.29
CA ILE A 204 -4.16 36.36 -21.66
C ILE A 204 -2.84 37.14 -21.58
N SER A 205 -2.02 37.07 -22.64
CA SER A 205 -0.69 37.68 -22.67
C SER A 205 -0.60 38.87 -23.64
N TYR A 206 0.46 39.65 -23.55
CA TYR A 206 0.84 40.64 -24.57
C TYR A 206 1.64 40.02 -25.74
N ASP A 207 2.34 38.90 -25.49
CA ASP A 207 3.43 38.39 -26.35
C ASP A 207 2.96 37.52 -27.53
N ASP A 208 1.72 37.02 -27.55
CA ASP A 208 1.29 35.98 -28.52
C ASP A 208 1.05 36.46 -29.98
N ASP A 209 1.09 37.77 -30.26
CA ASP A 209 0.77 38.36 -31.58
C ASP A 209 2.04 38.69 -32.43
N GLU A 210 3.05 37.80 -32.45
CA GLU A 210 4.33 38.01 -33.18
C GLU A 210 4.16 38.39 -34.66
N THR A 211 3.01 38.08 -35.26
CA THR A 211 2.75 38.33 -36.70
C THR A 211 2.25 39.75 -37.03
N ASN A 212 1.78 40.55 -36.05
CA ASN A 212 1.23 41.91 -36.28
C ASN A 212 1.65 42.97 -35.23
N GLN A 213 2.55 42.63 -34.30
CA GLN A 213 2.92 43.43 -33.12
C GLN A 213 3.56 44.82 -33.36
N SER A 214 3.78 45.28 -34.59
CA SER A 214 4.53 46.54 -34.81
C SER A 214 3.73 47.84 -34.62
N ALA A 215 2.42 47.79 -34.31
CA ALA A 215 1.57 48.99 -34.29
C ALA A 215 0.68 49.23 -33.06
N LEU A 216 0.43 48.24 -32.19
CA LEU A 216 -0.47 48.41 -31.04
C LEU A 216 0.31 48.59 -29.74
N SER A 217 -0.13 49.52 -28.90
CA SER A 217 0.41 49.65 -27.55
C SER A 217 -0.10 48.50 -26.66
N GLU A 218 0.63 48.20 -25.59
CA GLU A 218 0.19 47.21 -24.58
C GLU A 218 -1.22 47.51 -24.04
N ASN A 219 -1.58 48.79 -23.93
CA ASN A 219 -2.89 49.23 -23.48
C ASN A 219 -3.98 48.88 -24.48
N ASP A 220 -3.72 49.08 -25.78
CA ASP A 220 -4.67 48.72 -26.82
C ASP A 220 -4.90 47.19 -26.86
N VAL A 221 -3.85 46.40 -26.65
CA VAL A 221 -3.95 44.93 -26.59
C VAL A 221 -4.75 44.48 -25.37
N LEU A 222 -4.42 45.01 -24.19
CA LEU A 222 -5.12 44.70 -22.94
C LEU A 222 -6.61 45.07 -23.03
N GLU A 223 -6.91 46.29 -23.48
CA GLU A 223 -8.28 46.79 -23.65
C GLU A 223 -9.06 45.94 -24.65
N ARG A 224 -8.46 45.58 -25.80
CA ARG A 224 -9.08 44.68 -26.78
C ARG A 224 -9.44 43.32 -26.17
N LYS A 225 -8.48 42.68 -25.48
CA LYS A 225 -8.70 41.34 -24.88
C LYS A 225 -9.76 41.39 -23.77
N ILE A 226 -9.72 42.40 -22.90
CA ILE A 226 -10.74 42.57 -21.85
C ILE A 226 -12.10 42.87 -22.47
N ASN A 227 -12.19 43.72 -23.47
CA ASN A 227 -13.47 44.03 -24.14
C ASN A 227 -14.08 42.77 -24.76
N LEU A 228 -13.27 41.87 -25.35
CA LEU A 228 -13.75 40.57 -25.82
C LEU A 228 -14.28 39.71 -24.67
N LEU A 229 -13.53 39.57 -23.57
CA LEU A 229 -13.96 38.80 -22.40
C LEU A 229 -15.24 39.39 -21.75
N ALA A 230 -15.30 40.72 -21.65
CA ALA A 230 -16.42 41.47 -21.11
C ALA A 230 -17.64 41.49 -22.04
N THR A 231 -17.50 41.17 -23.32
CA THR A 231 -18.63 41.05 -24.26
C THR A 231 -19.06 39.60 -24.49
N CYS A 232 -18.18 38.63 -24.23
CA CYS A 232 -18.42 37.20 -24.37
C CYS A 232 -19.65 36.72 -23.58
N GLU A 233 -20.65 36.18 -24.30
CA GLU A 233 -21.89 35.70 -23.70
C GLU A 233 -21.66 34.51 -22.76
N LEU A 234 -20.72 33.62 -23.11
CA LEU A 234 -20.28 32.52 -22.27
C LEU A 234 -19.98 33.01 -20.85
N LEU A 235 -19.10 34.00 -20.70
CA LEU A 235 -18.68 34.49 -19.37
C LEU A 235 -19.77 35.26 -18.61
N LYS A 236 -20.86 35.62 -19.29
CA LYS A 236 -22.06 36.26 -18.71
C LYS A 236 -23.19 35.29 -18.41
N CYS A 237 -23.12 34.06 -18.91
CA CYS A 237 -24.18 33.08 -18.74
C CYS A 237 -24.35 32.71 -17.26
N ARG A 238 -25.61 32.65 -16.81
CA ARG A 238 -25.96 32.38 -15.41
C ARG A 238 -25.53 31.00 -14.90
N GLY A 239 -25.08 30.12 -15.79
CA GLY A 239 -24.54 28.81 -15.46
C GLY A 239 -23.15 28.86 -14.84
N PHE A 240 -22.41 29.97 -14.89
CA PHE A 240 -21.06 30.01 -14.32
C PHE A 240 -21.06 30.40 -12.84
N GLU A 241 -20.52 29.52 -11.99
CA GLU A 241 -20.25 29.79 -10.58
C GLU A 241 -19.10 30.78 -10.42
N ARG A 242 -18.07 30.58 -11.22
CA ARG A 242 -16.77 31.23 -11.07
C ARG A 242 -16.05 31.32 -12.40
N VAL A 243 -15.58 32.52 -12.71
CA VAL A 243 -14.64 32.80 -13.80
C VAL A 243 -13.27 33.09 -13.20
N ILE A 244 -12.25 32.48 -13.78
CA ILE A 244 -10.83 32.64 -13.48
C ILE A 244 -10.17 33.21 -14.73
N LEU A 245 -9.57 34.39 -14.62
CA LEU A 245 -8.81 34.99 -15.72
C LEU A 245 -7.33 34.98 -15.36
N GLU A 246 -6.49 34.44 -16.24
CA GLU A 246 -5.05 34.39 -16.04
C GLU A 246 -4.33 35.29 -17.06
N PHE A 247 -3.80 36.40 -16.53
CA PHE A 247 -3.05 37.41 -17.25
C PHE A 247 -1.56 37.12 -17.17
N GLU A 248 -0.85 37.32 -18.27
CA GLU A 248 0.58 37.05 -18.38
C GLU A 248 1.34 38.29 -18.89
N ASN A 249 2.46 38.62 -18.26
CA ASN A 249 3.43 39.65 -18.68
C ASN A 249 2.92 41.10 -18.84
N PHE A 250 1.71 41.43 -18.36
CA PHE A 250 1.22 42.82 -18.37
C PHE A 250 1.94 43.73 -17.35
N SER A 251 2.31 44.92 -17.79
CA SER A 251 3.06 45.95 -17.10
C SER A 251 2.29 47.22 -16.80
N ILE A 252 1.22 47.50 -17.56
CA ILE A 252 0.41 48.72 -17.42
C ILE A 252 -0.75 48.55 -16.41
N PRO A 253 -1.23 49.62 -15.77
CA PRO A 253 -2.45 49.56 -14.96
C PRO A 253 -3.71 49.26 -15.80
N ILE A 254 -4.64 48.46 -15.26
CA ILE A 254 -5.97 48.22 -15.83
C ILE A 254 -7.00 49.22 -15.28
N GLU A 255 -7.91 49.69 -16.14
CA GLU A 255 -9.07 50.44 -15.67
C GLU A 255 -10.03 49.50 -14.94
N SER A 256 -10.06 49.59 -13.61
CA SER A 256 -10.83 48.69 -12.71
C SER A 256 -12.28 48.44 -13.13
N ASN A 257 -12.96 49.41 -13.76
CA ASN A 257 -14.35 49.26 -14.19
C ASN A 257 -14.57 48.20 -15.29
N THR A 258 -13.54 47.89 -16.09
CA THR A 258 -13.68 46.98 -17.26
C THR A 258 -13.95 45.52 -16.89
N LEU A 259 -13.40 45.05 -15.76
CA LEU A 259 -13.59 43.67 -15.29
C LEU A 259 -14.92 43.46 -14.55
N THR A 260 -15.55 44.54 -14.07
CA THR A 260 -16.85 44.47 -13.36
C THR A 260 -18.00 44.00 -14.27
N PHE A 261 -17.80 44.01 -15.59
CA PHE A 261 -18.75 43.50 -16.58
C PHE A 261 -18.78 41.97 -16.70
N ILE A 262 -17.94 41.25 -15.94
CA ILE A 262 -17.90 39.79 -15.88
C ILE A 262 -18.51 39.34 -14.53
N PRO A 263 -19.81 39.03 -14.46
CA PRO A 263 -20.53 38.94 -13.19
C PRO A 263 -20.05 37.82 -12.26
N ALA A 264 -19.53 36.74 -12.84
CA ALA A 264 -19.02 35.57 -12.11
C ALA A 264 -17.50 35.62 -11.90
N LEU A 265 -16.83 36.76 -12.14
CA LEU A 265 -15.38 36.88 -11.94
C LEU A 265 -15.02 36.69 -10.46
N GLY A 266 -14.50 35.52 -10.14
CA GLY A 266 -14.16 35.15 -8.78
C GLY A 266 -12.65 35.13 -8.53
N THR A 267 -11.83 35.03 -9.58
CA THR A 267 -10.38 34.93 -9.45
C THR A 267 -9.65 35.56 -10.61
N ILE A 268 -8.57 36.27 -10.28
CA ILE A 268 -7.60 36.76 -11.24
C ILE A 268 -6.25 36.17 -10.88
N SER A 269 -5.63 35.49 -11.83
CA SER A 269 -4.26 35.00 -11.75
C SER A 269 -3.35 35.90 -12.57
N CYS A 270 -2.25 36.36 -11.99
CA CYS A 270 -1.29 37.24 -12.63
C CYS A 270 0.06 36.53 -12.70
N VAL A 271 0.52 36.18 -13.90
CA VAL A 271 1.80 35.51 -14.12
C VAL A 271 2.78 36.51 -14.70
N ASN A 272 3.83 36.81 -13.95
CA ASN A 272 4.88 37.78 -14.27
C ASN A 272 4.37 39.20 -14.61
N CYS A 273 3.17 39.56 -14.16
CA CYS A 273 2.67 40.94 -14.28
C CYS A 273 3.41 41.88 -13.33
N THR A 274 3.49 43.17 -13.67
CA THR A 274 4.11 44.18 -12.80
C THR A 274 3.23 44.47 -11.59
N ARG A 275 3.84 45.10 -10.58
CA ARG A 275 3.14 45.59 -9.40
C ARG A 275 2.01 46.56 -9.76
N ASP A 276 2.23 47.43 -10.74
CA ASP A 276 1.26 48.46 -11.09
C ASP A 276 0.00 47.84 -11.74
N PHE A 277 0.16 46.81 -12.57
CA PHE A 277 -0.95 46.00 -13.06
C PHE A 277 -1.71 45.32 -11.89
N ILE A 278 -1.00 44.60 -11.02
CA ILE A 278 -1.62 43.88 -9.89
C ILE A 278 -2.36 44.84 -8.95
N ASN A 279 -1.77 46.01 -8.65
CA ASN A 279 -2.36 46.99 -7.75
C ASN A 279 -3.54 47.76 -8.35
N SER A 280 -3.70 47.71 -9.67
CA SER A 280 -4.84 48.31 -10.38
C SER A 280 -6.06 47.38 -10.47
N LEU A 281 -5.93 46.12 -10.05
CA LEU A 281 -7.03 45.16 -10.07
C LEU A 281 -8.19 45.59 -9.16
N PRO A 282 -9.45 45.26 -9.52
CA PRO A 282 -10.62 45.58 -8.70
C PRO A 282 -10.55 44.91 -7.31
N GLN A 283 -10.93 45.66 -6.27
CA GLN A 283 -10.89 45.19 -4.87
C GLN A 283 -12.03 44.22 -4.52
N ASP A 284 -13.09 44.19 -5.31
CA ASP A 284 -14.25 43.31 -5.16
C ASP A 284 -14.00 41.87 -5.62
N VAL A 285 -12.91 41.63 -6.35
CA VAL A 285 -12.46 40.27 -6.73
C VAL A 285 -11.99 39.53 -5.47
N LYS A 286 -12.66 38.42 -5.16
CA LYS A 286 -12.43 37.64 -3.93
C LYS A 286 -11.03 37.04 -3.81
N ASN A 287 -10.43 36.63 -4.93
CA ASN A 287 -9.13 35.96 -4.95
C ASN A 287 -8.24 36.54 -6.04
N VAL A 288 -7.08 37.06 -5.66
CA VAL A 288 -6.00 37.38 -6.59
C VAL A 288 -4.83 36.44 -6.33
N GLU A 289 -4.42 35.73 -7.37
CA GLU A 289 -3.29 34.81 -7.39
C GLU A 289 -2.14 35.46 -8.16
N VAL A 290 -0.92 35.44 -7.63
CA VAL A 290 0.22 36.09 -8.28
C VAL A 290 1.39 35.12 -8.39
N VAL A 291 1.98 35.02 -9.57
CA VAL A 291 3.15 34.19 -9.85
C VAL A 291 4.26 35.08 -10.40
N PHE A 292 5.41 35.11 -9.74
CA PHE A 292 6.59 35.83 -10.18
C PHE A 292 7.69 34.85 -10.58
N SER A 293 8.21 34.95 -11.80
CA SER A 293 9.30 34.13 -12.30
C SER A 293 10.53 34.98 -12.61
N LYS A 294 11.72 34.51 -12.18
CA LYS A 294 13.03 35.16 -12.46
C LYS A 294 13.05 36.65 -12.09
N THR A 295 12.32 37.03 -11.05
CA THR A 295 12.27 38.43 -10.60
C THR A 295 13.48 38.75 -9.73
N HIS A 296 14.09 39.91 -9.97
CA HIS A 296 15.10 40.54 -9.13
C HIS A 296 14.53 41.74 -8.35
N ASP A 297 13.23 42.02 -8.50
CA ASP A 297 12.68 43.33 -8.13
C ASP A 297 12.09 43.37 -6.71
N LEU A 298 12.48 44.40 -5.97
CA LEU A 298 12.15 44.68 -4.56
C LEU A 298 10.68 45.12 -4.32
N ASN A 299 9.88 45.18 -5.38
CA ASN A 299 8.55 45.79 -5.39
C ASN A 299 7.42 44.95 -4.75
N ILE A 300 7.73 43.78 -4.20
CA ILE A 300 6.78 42.85 -3.53
C ILE A 300 6.28 43.38 -2.16
N ARG A 301 6.95 44.38 -1.58
CA ARG A 301 6.65 44.90 -0.23
C ARG A 301 5.23 45.48 -0.05
N TYR A 302 4.51 45.76 -1.13
CA TYR A 302 3.21 46.43 -1.10
C TYR A 302 2.15 45.75 -1.99
N LEU A 303 2.07 44.41 -1.96
CA LEU A 303 0.96 43.69 -2.59
C LEU A 303 -0.37 44.01 -1.87
N LEU A 304 -1.43 44.22 -2.64
CA LEU A 304 -2.78 44.49 -2.14
C LEU A 304 -3.27 43.43 -1.13
N GLU A 305 -4.21 43.81 -0.27
CA GLU A 305 -4.82 42.93 0.73
C GLU A 305 -5.56 41.73 0.12
N ASN A 306 -6.21 41.92 -1.03
CA ASN A 306 -6.99 40.90 -1.74
C ASN A 306 -6.16 39.81 -2.46
N VAL A 307 -4.82 39.93 -2.49
CA VAL A 307 -3.96 38.85 -2.97
C VAL A 307 -3.99 37.70 -1.96
N THR A 308 -4.56 36.56 -2.33
CA THR A 308 -4.72 35.39 -1.45
C THR A 308 -3.63 34.34 -1.68
N TYR A 309 -3.05 34.30 -2.89
CA TYR A 309 -1.99 33.36 -3.27
C TYR A 309 -0.80 34.10 -3.89
N VAL A 310 0.42 33.78 -3.46
CA VAL A 310 1.65 34.31 -4.06
C VAL A 310 2.66 33.20 -4.30
N ARG A 311 3.20 33.11 -5.50
CA ARG A 311 4.23 32.15 -5.91
C ARG A 311 5.46 32.85 -6.47
N PHE A 312 6.64 32.47 -6.00
CA PHE A 312 7.93 32.90 -6.53
C PHE A 312 8.66 31.71 -7.15
N LEU A 313 9.19 31.89 -8.36
CA LEU A 313 9.90 30.89 -9.15
C LEU A 313 11.26 31.45 -9.56
N ASN A 314 12.36 30.86 -9.09
CA ASN A 314 13.72 31.32 -9.41
C ASN A 314 13.94 32.81 -9.10
N ALA A 315 13.38 33.31 -8.00
CA ALA A 315 13.51 34.71 -7.61
C ALA A 315 14.82 34.96 -6.85
N GLU A 316 15.33 36.19 -6.92
CA GLU A 316 16.49 36.63 -6.15
C GLU A 316 16.09 37.81 -5.27
N PHE A 317 16.18 37.63 -3.95
CA PHE A 317 15.77 38.62 -2.96
C PHE A 317 17.00 39.28 -2.36
N ASP A 318 17.25 40.54 -2.68
CA ASP A 318 18.39 41.31 -2.19
C ASP A 318 18.10 42.17 -0.95
N GLY A 319 16.85 42.22 -0.50
CA GLY A 319 16.43 42.94 0.69
C GLY A 319 15.34 42.23 1.48
N ASN A 320 15.09 42.73 2.69
CA ASN A 320 14.06 42.18 3.57
C ASN A 320 12.67 42.28 2.95
N ILE A 321 11.88 41.21 3.05
CA ILE A 321 10.48 41.16 2.63
C ILE A 321 9.65 40.78 3.85
N ALA A 322 8.56 41.50 4.08
CA ALA A 322 7.58 41.15 5.10
C ALA A 322 6.21 41.08 4.44
N PHE A 323 5.54 39.95 4.58
CA PHE A 323 4.15 39.77 4.20
C PHE A 323 3.27 40.24 5.37
N ILE A 324 2.57 41.35 5.19
CA ILE A 324 1.88 42.08 6.29
C ILE A 324 0.42 41.66 6.45
N HIS A 325 -0.23 41.19 5.37
CA HIS A 325 -1.66 40.85 5.35
C HIS A 325 -1.91 39.34 5.37
N ASN A 326 -3.15 38.94 5.63
CA ASN A 326 -3.61 37.55 5.70
C ASN A 326 -3.57 36.86 4.33
N LYS A 327 -2.38 36.50 3.87
CA LYS A 327 -2.18 35.68 2.68
C LYS A 327 -2.59 34.25 3.00
N ALA A 328 -3.51 33.70 2.20
CA ALA A 328 -3.93 32.31 2.38
C ALA A 328 -2.77 31.35 2.09
N GLU A 329 -2.04 31.58 0.99
CA GLU A 329 -0.94 30.71 0.56
C GLU A 329 0.26 31.47 0.00
N ILE A 330 1.47 31.07 0.41
CA ILE A 330 2.74 31.60 -0.10
C ILE A 330 3.65 30.44 -0.54
N VAL A 331 4.14 30.51 -1.77
CA VAL A 331 4.97 29.48 -2.40
C VAL A 331 6.29 30.09 -2.89
N ILE A 332 7.44 29.53 -2.54
CA ILE A 332 8.76 30.03 -2.96
C ILE A 332 9.59 28.84 -3.47
N LEU A 333 9.89 28.82 -4.76
CA LEU A 333 10.58 27.72 -5.43
C LEU A 333 11.90 28.18 -6.03
N SER A 334 12.95 27.39 -5.85
CA SER A 334 14.24 27.54 -6.52
C SER A 334 14.86 28.95 -6.42
N SER A 335 14.58 29.65 -5.32
CA SER A 335 14.92 31.07 -5.16
C SER A 335 16.16 31.29 -4.27
N ILE A 336 16.70 32.50 -4.24
CA ILE A 336 17.87 32.84 -3.43
C ILE A 336 17.56 34.12 -2.64
N ILE A 337 17.78 34.10 -1.32
CA ILE A 337 17.74 35.28 -0.47
C ILE A 337 19.19 35.66 -0.15
N LYS A 338 19.61 36.85 -0.57
CA LYS A 338 20.99 37.33 -0.39
C LYS A 338 21.34 37.48 1.09
N GLU A 339 22.64 37.53 1.35
CA GLU A 339 23.18 37.77 2.68
C GLU A 339 22.63 39.07 3.27
N GLY A 340 22.17 39.00 4.53
CA GLY A 340 21.54 40.13 5.23
C GLY A 340 20.05 40.36 4.91
N ALA A 341 19.50 39.70 3.89
CA ALA A 341 18.07 39.73 3.59
C ALA A 341 17.30 38.63 4.33
N THR A 342 16.02 38.86 4.59
CA THR A 342 15.11 37.94 5.29
C THR A 342 13.70 38.04 4.75
N ILE A 343 13.03 36.90 4.59
CA ILE A 343 11.59 36.84 4.28
C ILE A 343 10.79 36.56 5.55
N THR A 344 9.87 37.45 5.90
CA THR A 344 9.00 37.34 7.08
C THR A 344 7.57 37.02 6.67
N PHE A 345 6.99 35.99 7.25
CA PHE A 345 5.62 35.54 6.98
C PHE A 345 4.64 35.97 8.08
N PRO A 346 3.34 36.14 7.77
CA PRO A 346 2.34 36.48 8.76
C PRO A 346 1.93 35.22 9.54
N SER A 347 1.55 35.39 10.81
CA SER A 347 1.08 34.29 11.66
C SER A 347 -0.18 33.60 11.12
N GLU A 348 -1.04 34.37 10.46
CA GLU A 348 -2.33 33.92 9.93
C GLU A 348 -2.22 33.20 8.57
N CYS A 349 -1.01 33.02 8.03
CA CYS A 349 -0.84 32.32 6.76
C CYS A 349 -1.26 30.84 6.88
N SER A 350 -2.25 30.42 6.07
CA SER A 350 -2.77 29.05 6.13
C SER A 350 -1.79 28.03 5.56
N LYS A 351 -1.04 28.43 4.52
CA LYS A 351 -0.08 27.56 3.83
C LYS A 351 1.18 28.29 3.41
N VAL A 352 2.33 27.75 3.78
CA VAL A 352 3.65 28.21 3.30
C VAL A 352 4.40 27.04 2.73
N TYR A 353 4.86 27.16 1.49
CA TYR A 353 5.62 26.15 0.77
C TYR A 353 6.93 26.74 0.26
N ILE A 354 8.06 26.24 0.73
CA ILE A 354 9.39 26.68 0.29
C ILE A 354 10.13 25.45 -0.22
N ARG A 355 10.65 25.51 -1.44
CA ARG A 355 11.44 24.42 -2.03
C ARG A 355 12.67 24.95 -2.75
N ASN A 356 13.80 24.24 -2.66
CA ASN A 356 15.04 24.58 -3.37
C ASN A 356 15.49 26.03 -3.18
N THR A 357 15.13 26.63 -2.05
CA THR A 357 15.38 28.05 -1.80
C THR A 357 16.39 28.19 -0.68
N SER A 358 17.33 29.12 -0.84
CA SER A 358 18.38 29.42 0.14
C SER A 358 18.23 30.79 0.79
N GLY A 359 18.71 30.88 2.02
CA GLY A 359 18.81 32.09 2.81
C GLY A 359 17.96 32.05 4.07
N ILE A 360 17.47 33.21 4.52
CA ILE A 360 16.95 33.39 5.88
C ILE A 360 15.45 33.68 5.86
N PHE A 361 14.69 32.88 6.61
CA PHE A 361 13.24 33.03 6.78
C PHE A 361 12.89 33.35 8.24
N ASN A 362 12.18 34.44 8.45
CA ASN A 362 11.54 34.75 9.72
C ASN A 362 10.14 34.13 9.75
N MET A 363 10.03 33.05 10.52
CA MET A 363 8.83 32.27 10.72
C MET A 363 8.11 32.64 12.02
N SER A 364 8.44 33.78 12.63
CA SER A 364 7.80 34.24 13.87
C SER A 364 6.27 34.34 13.66
N GLY A 365 5.53 33.37 14.21
CA GLY A 365 4.07 33.24 14.02
C GLY A 365 3.62 31.99 13.24
N ILE A 366 4.55 31.27 12.60
CA ILE A 366 4.30 30.03 11.88
C ILE A 366 4.85 28.88 12.71
N ALA A 367 3.95 28.08 13.29
CA ALA A 367 4.30 26.85 13.98
C ALA A 367 5.39 27.01 15.05
N GLY A 368 5.49 28.19 15.67
CA GLY A 368 6.44 28.47 16.75
C GLY A 368 7.93 28.56 16.38
N PHE A 369 8.26 28.63 15.09
CA PHE A 369 9.64 28.92 14.67
C PHE A 369 9.93 30.42 14.76
N LYS A 370 11.21 30.76 14.92
CA LYS A 370 11.69 32.15 14.87
C LYS A 370 12.41 32.41 13.55
N MET A 371 13.63 31.91 13.41
CA MET A 371 14.45 32.06 12.21
C MET A 371 14.82 30.68 11.67
N ILE A 372 14.57 30.45 10.39
CA ILE A 372 15.00 29.26 9.68
C ILE A 372 16.03 29.67 8.63
N THR A 373 17.17 29.00 8.62
CA THR A 373 18.20 29.22 7.61
C THR A 373 18.26 28.01 6.70
N THR A 374 18.01 28.23 5.42
CA THR A 374 18.14 27.19 4.39
C THR A 374 19.45 27.42 3.65
N GLY A 375 20.29 26.38 3.59
CA GLY A 375 21.50 26.40 2.77
C GLY A 375 21.23 25.74 1.42
N ILE A 376 21.94 26.15 0.37
CA ILE A 376 22.11 25.30 -0.82
C ILE A 376 23.11 24.22 -0.42
N TYR A 377 22.65 23.19 0.29
CA TYR A 377 23.48 22.00 0.47
C TYR A 377 23.50 21.26 -0.87
N ASN A 378 24.67 21.18 -1.49
CA ASN A 378 24.93 20.79 -2.89
C ASN A 378 24.40 19.40 -3.37
N LYS A 379 23.49 18.73 -2.65
CA LYS A 379 22.90 17.44 -3.04
C LYS A 379 21.42 17.23 -2.69
N PHE A 380 20.79 18.10 -1.89
CA PHE A 380 19.42 17.85 -1.42
C PHE A 380 18.55 19.10 -1.48
N GLU A 381 17.30 18.90 -1.90
CA GLU A 381 16.29 19.93 -2.02
C GLU A 381 15.81 20.39 -0.64
N SER A 382 15.98 21.67 -0.29
CA SER A 382 15.36 22.23 0.91
C SER A 382 13.84 22.21 0.73
N TYR A 383 13.09 21.82 1.76
CA TYR A 383 11.63 21.74 1.72
C TYR A 383 11.03 22.20 3.04
N PHE A 384 10.13 23.16 3.00
CA PHE A 384 9.29 23.57 4.13
C PHE A 384 7.85 23.63 3.67
N TYR A 385 6.96 22.95 4.38
CA TYR A 385 5.53 22.99 4.14
C TYR A 385 4.78 23.13 5.46
N LYS A 386 4.00 24.19 5.61
CA LYS A 386 2.92 24.30 6.59
C LYS A 386 1.60 24.11 5.84
N GLY A 387 0.81 23.12 6.23
CA GLY A 387 -0.62 23.00 5.91
C GLY A 387 -1.48 23.31 7.13
N SER A 388 -2.78 23.03 7.03
CA SER A 388 -3.74 23.28 8.12
C SER A 388 -3.48 22.42 9.37
N ASP A 389 -2.96 21.20 9.21
CA ASP A 389 -2.67 20.26 10.31
C ASP A 389 -1.31 19.55 10.18
N SER A 390 -0.47 20.00 9.25
CA SER A 390 0.81 19.34 8.97
C SER A 390 1.96 20.32 8.77
N LEU A 391 3.13 19.90 9.22
CA LEU A 391 4.38 20.63 9.08
C LEU A 391 5.45 19.65 8.61
N VAL A 392 6.10 19.98 7.50
CA VAL A 392 7.18 19.20 6.92
C VAL A 392 8.40 20.08 6.71
N ILE A 393 9.55 19.65 7.19
CA ILE A 393 10.83 20.37 7.12
C ILE A 393 11.89 19.36 6.68
N GLN A 394 12.54 19.60 5.55
CA GLN A 394 13.59 18.74 5.02
C GLN A 394 14.83 19.54 4.59
N ASN A 395 16.02 19.06 4.96
CA ASN A 395 17.32 19.63 4.57
C ASN A 395 17.52 21.09 5.04
N ILE A 396 17.25 21.35 6.31
CA ILE A 396 17.22 22.71 6.89
C ILE A 396 18.06 22.77 8.16
N MET A 397 18.76 23.89 8.37
CA MET A 397 19.41 24.22 9.64
C MET A 397 18.52 25.15 10.46
N LEU A 398 18.17 24.73 11.68
CA LEU A 398 17.35 25.51 12.60
C LEU A 398 18.26 26.29 13.56
N ASP A 399 18.57 27.54 13.23
CA ASP A 399 19.39 28.42 14.07
C ASP A 399 18.56 29.12 15.16
N ILE A 400 18.13 28.38 16.18
CA ILE A 400 17.19 28.87 17.21
C ILE A 400 17.56 28.30 18.59
N SER A 401 17.51 29.10 19.66
CA SER A 401 17.79 28.64 21.04
C SER A 401 16.76 27.65 21.61
N ALA A 402 15.46 27.82 21.29
CA ALA A 402 14.38 26.87 21.58
C ALA A 402 13.22 27.04 20.59
N VAL A 403 12.69 25.96 20.03
CA VAL A 403 11.47 25.96 19.18
C VAL A 403 10.31 25.36 19.96
N TYR A 404 9.19 26.07 20.08
CA TYR A 404 7.95 25.56 20.70
C TYR A 404 6.88 25.42 19.63
N LEU A 405 6.72 24.24 19.04
CA LEU A 405 5.70 24.08 17.99
C LEU A 405 4.30 24.22 18.61
N THR A 406 3.38 24.88 17.91
CA THR A 406 1.97 25.03 18.34
C THR A 406 1.05 24.24 17.42
N SER A 407 0.01 23.62 18.01
CA SER A 407 -1.18 23.03 17.36
C SER A 407 -0.99 22.48 15.93
N ILE A 408 -0.16 21.44 15.77
CA ILE A 408 0.00 20.70 14.52
C ILE A 408 -0.26 19.21 14.79
N GLY A 409 -1.11 18.57 13.99
CA GLY A 409 -1.39 17.14 14.08
C GLY A 409 -0.29 16.25 13.50
N THR A 410 0.42 16.69 12.46
CA THR A 410 1.50 15.93 11.80
C THR A 410 2.80 16.72 11.68
N LEU A 411 3.89 16.21 12.25
CA LEU A 411 5.24 16.80 12.14
C LEU A 411 6.20 15.85 11.44
N TYR A 412 6.82 16.31 10.35
CA TYR A 412 7.86 15.57 9.63
C TYR A 412 9.14 16.39 9.52
N LEU A 413 10.22 15.90 10.12
CA LEU A 413 11.55 16.48 10.10
C LEU A 413 12.51 15.48 9.46
N GLU A 414 13.15 15.85 8.36
CA GLU A 414 14.15 15.01 7.68
C GLU A 414 15.43 15.81 7.40
N PHE A 415 16.61 15.26 7.71
CA PHE A 415 17.88 15.99 7.50
C PHE A 415 17.90 17.39 8.16
N VAL A 416 17.25 17.53 9.31
CA VAL A 416 17.20 18.79 10.06
C VAL A 416 18.38 18.87 11.00
N ILE A 417 19.12 19.98 10.96
CA ILE A 417 20.29 20.21 11.82
C ILE A 417 19.95 21.28 12.86
N ILE A 418 20.04 20.91 14.15
CA ILE A 418 19.93 21.83 15.29
C ILE A 418 21.34 22.04 15.87
N PRO A 419 21.83 23.29 15.97
CA PRO A 419 23.13 23.61 16.53
C PRO A 419 23.31 23.11 17.97
N LYS A 420 24.57 22.96 18.41
CA LYS A 420 24.89 22.37 19.73
C LYS A 420 24.36 23.17 20.93
N GLN A 421 24.11 24.47 20.76
CA GLN A 421 23.62 25.38 21.80
C GLN A 421 22.09 25.50 21.81
N SER A 422 21.43 24.68 20.98
CA SER A 422 20.03 24.81 20.61
C SER A 422 19.29 23.48 20.82
N PHE A 423 17.98 23.54 21.00
CA PHE A 423 17.13 22.36 21.08
C PHE A 423 15.75 22.62 20.47
N CYS A 424 15.09 21.57 19.98
CA CYS A 424 13.73 21.62 19.46
C CYS A 424 12.77 21.00 20.48
N VAL A 425 11.72 21.72 20.90
CA VAL A 425 10.67 21.19 21.78
C VAL A 425 9.50 20.76 20.93
N VAL A 426 9.24 19.45 20.96
CA VAL A 426 8.08 18.87 20.29
C VAL A 426 6.91 18.93 21.27
N PRO A 427 5.83 19.67 20.95
CA PRO A 427 4.68 19.83 21.83
C PRO A 427 3.93 18.52 22.00
N ASP A 428 3.11 18.46 23.05
CA ASP A 428 2.10 17.42 23.17
C ASP A 428 0.99 17.61 22.12
N GLY A 429 0.26 16.54 21.81
CA GLY A 429 -0.88 16.55 20.89
C GLY A 429 -0.58 16.29 19.41
N ILE A 430 0.68 16.06 19.03
CA ILE A 430 1.01 15.61 17.67
C ILE A 430 0.56 14.15 17.51
N LYS A 431 -0.29 13.91 16.52
CA LYS A 431 -0.83 12.59 16.17
C LYS A 431 0.17 11.75 15.38
N SER A 432 0.94 12.39 14.50
CA SER A 432 1.99 11.74 13.71
C SER A 432 3.29 12.53 13.78
N LEU A 433 4.36 11.89 14.23
CA LEU A 433 5.69 12.48 14.33
C LEU A 433 6.68 11.64 13.53
N LYS A 434 7.49 12.27 12.69
CA LYS A 434 8.59 11.63 11.98
C LYS A 434 9.82 12.50 12.10
N ILE A 435 10.86 12.00 12.74
CA ILE A 435 12.18 12.63 12.81
C ILE A 435 13.17 11.64 12.20
N LEU A 436 13.60 11.93 10.98
CA LEU A 436 14.45 11.05 10.19
C LEU A 436 15.79 11.75 9.89
N ARG A 437 16.90 11.03 10.05
CA ARG A 437 18.23 11.47 9.60
C ARG A 437 18.64 12.88 10.04
N SER A 438 18.15 13.31 11.20
CA SER A 438 18.31 14.66 11.72
C SER A 438 19.42 14.70 12.78
N VAL A 439 19.96 15.86 13.11
CA VAL A 439 21.04 16.00 14.09
C VAL A 439 20.70 17.09 15.09
N GLY A 440 20.80 16.77 16.38
CA GLY A 440 20.67 17.77 17.44
C GLY A 440 19.89 17.30 18.66
N LEU A 441 19.57 18.23 19.56
CA LEU A 441 18.82 17.92 20.79
C LEU A 441 17.32 18.15 20.58
N PHE A 442 16.53 17.10 20.79
CA PHE A 442 15.08 17.15 20.68
C PHE A 442 14.46 16.84 22.04
N ASN A 443 13.66 17.76 22.56
CA ASN A 443 12.81 17.52 23.72
C ASN A 443 11.54 16.82 23.26
N LEU A 444 11.46 15.53 23.60
CA LEU A 444 10.38 14.62 23.27
C LEU A 444 9.66 14.13 24.53
N SER A 445 9.73 14.89 25.63
CA SER A 445 9.13 14.51 26.92
C SER A 445 7.67 14.06 26.84
N PRO A 446 6.77 14.65 26.01
CA PRO A 446 5.39 14.17 25.87
C PRO A 446 5.24 12.78 25.22
N TYR A 447 6.29 12.24 24.60
CA TYR A 447 6.26 11.00 23.84
C TYR A 447 7.10 9.90 24.47
N ILE A 448 8.28 10.27 24.99
CA ILE A 448 9.29 9.34 25.51
C ILE A 448 9.84 9.78 26.87
N GLY A 449 9.17 10.71 27.56
CA GLY A 449 9.51 11.13 28.93
C GLY A 449 10.73 12.05 29.05
N THR A 450 11.58 12.14 28.01
CA THR A 450 12.84 12.90 28.09
C THR A 450 13.26 13.58 26.79
N SER A 451 14.37 14.31 26.84
CA SER A 451 15.05 14.86 25.67
C SER A 451 16.13 13.90 25.17
N ILE A 452 16.21 13.67 23.86
CA ILE A 452 17.20 12.80 23.23
C ILE A 452 18.06 13.61 22.25
N ARG A 453 19.36 13.32 22.25
CA ARG A 453 20.28 13.83 21.24
C ARG A 453 20.28 12.87 20.04
N ILE A 454 19.70 13.32 18.94
CA ILE A 454 19.54 12.57 17.70
C ILE A 454 20.80 12.74 16.82
N GLN A 455 21.24 11.66 16.19
CA GLN A 455 22.34 11.63 15.22
C GLN A 455 21.80 11.40 13.81
N SER A 456 22.63 11.62 12.77
CA SER A 456 22.19 11.58 11.36
C SER A 456 21.68 10.22 10.88
N ILE A 457 21.92 9.15 11.63
CA ILE A 457 21.40 7.80 11.34
C ILE A 457 20.09 7.50 12.08
N THR A 458 19.81 8.25 13.15
CA THR A 458 18.67 8.02 14.02
C THR A 458 17.35 8.28 13.30
N SER A 459 16.35 7.44 13.60
CA SER A 459 14.95 7.69 13.24
C SER A 459 14.02 7.52 14.44
N ILE A 460 13.03 8.41 14.53
CA ILE A 460 11.92 8.33 15.49
C ILE A 460 10.64 8.54 14.69
N VAL A 461 9.76 7.54 14.70
CA VAL A 461 8.49 7.57 13.99
C VAL A 461 7.36 7.24 14.97
N ILE A 462 6.33 8.08 14.99
CA ILE A 462 5.09 7.86 15.72
C ILE A 462 3.97 7.92 14.70
N GLU A 463 3.25 6.81 14.56
CA GLU A 463 2.16 6.71 13.59
C GLU A 463 0.82 6.80 14.31
N PRO A 464 -0.20 7.39 13.64
CA PRO A 464 -1.55 7.35 14.16
C PRO A 464 -2.05 5.90 14.22
N PRO A 465 -3.15 5.64 14.97
CA PRO A 465 -3.76 4.32 15.02
C PRO A 465 -4.06 3.79 13.61
N SER A 466 -3.66 2.55 13.32
CA SER A 466 -3.89 1.89 12.02
C SER A 466 -5.36 1.50 11.84
N ASP A 467 -6.03 1.11 12.92
CA ASP A 467 -7.48 0.89 12.97
C ASP A 467 -8.18 2.20 13.35
N LYS A 468 -9.19 2.59 12.55
CA LYS A 468 -10.06 3.74 12.84
C LYS A 468 -10.76 3.63 14.21
N ASN A 469 -10.90 2.42 14.74
CA ASN A 469 -11.48 2.17 16.05
C ASN A 469 -10.45 2.22 17.20
N SER A 470 -9.15 2.07 16.91
CA SER A 470 -8.12 2.17 17.94
C SER A 470 -7.80 3.63 18.23
N LYS A 471 -7.59 3.95 19.50
CA LYS A 471 -7.07 5.26 19.95
C LYS A 471 -5.57 5.22 20.19
N LEU A 472 -4.94 4.05 20.05
CA LEU A 472 -3.55 3.82 20.42
C LEU A 472 -2.66 3.90 19.18
N SER A 473 -1.55 4.61 19.33
CA SER A 473 -0.54 4.82 18.28
C SER A 473 0.51 3.70 18.26
N SER A 474 1.37 3.73 17.25
CA SER A 474 2.63 2.98 17.25
C SER A 474 3.82 3.93 17.41
N ILE A 475 4.92 3.45 17.99
CA ILE A 475 6.20 4.15 18.04
C ILE A 475 7.32 3.26 17.52
N HIS A 476 8.17 3.80 16.65
CA HIS A 476 9.35 3.15 16.10
C HIS A 476 10.58 4.00 16.38
N LEU A 477 11.53 3.41 17.10
CA LEU A 477 12.83 3.99 17.43
C LEU A 477 13.91 3.22 16.69
N SER A 478 14.73 3.91 15.88
CA SER A 478 15.87 3.28 15.20
C SER A 478 17.19 4.02 15.37
N ASP A 479 18.27 3.25 15.53
CA ASP A 479 19.66 3.73 15.60
C ASP A 479 19.82 4.80 16.70
N ILE A 480 19.38 4.46 17.91
CA ILE A 480 19.38 5.33 19.10
C ILE A 480 20.27 4.73 20.19
N THR A 481 21.08 5.57 20.85
CA THR A 481 21.69 5.24 22.14
C THR A 481 20.98 6.00 23.25
N ILE A 482 20.43 5.25 24.21
CA ILE A 482 19.71 5.77 25.36
C ILE A 482 20.68 5.83 26.56
N ASP A 483 20.99 7.05 26.98
CA ASP A 483 21.96 7.36 28.05
C ASP A 483 21.32 7.72 29.39
N ARG A 484 19.99 7.75 29.44
CA ARG A 484 19.16 8.14 30.59
C ARG A 484 17.84 7.38 30.55
N GLU A 485 17.14 7.32 31.67
CA GLU A 485 15.85 6.64 31.73
C GLU A 485 14.85 7.26 30.73
N VAL A 486 14.18 6.40 29.96
CA VAL A 486 13.18 6.77 28.95
C VAL A 486 11.89 6.06 29.31
N GLU A 487 10.83 6.82 29.52
CA GLU A 487 9.49 6.31 29.82
C GLU A 487 8.55 6.65 28.67
N LEU A 488 8.05 5.62 27.98
CA LEU A 488 7.12 5.82 26.88
C LEU A 488 5.76 6.27 27.41
N ALA A 489 5.17 7.27 26.76
CA ALA A 489 3.83 7.76 27.12
C ALA A 489 2.76 6.65 27.00
N ASP A 490 1.71 6.72 27.83
CA ASP A 490 0.65 5.70 27.88
C ASP A 490 -0.37 5.79 26.73
N LYS A 491 0.13 5.78 25.49
CA LYS A 491 -0.65 5.88 24.26
C LYS A 491 -0.23 4.91 23.15
N TYR A 492 0.81 4.10 23.38
CA TYR A 492 1.32 3.17 22.36
C TYR A 492 0.79 1.75 22.58
N GLU A 493 0.22 1.16 21.53
CA GLU A 493 -0.13 -0.27 21.47
C GLU A 493 1.02 -1.11 20.93
N THR A 494 1.79 -0.53 20.00
CA THR A 494 2.91 -1.20 19.33
C THR A 494 4.20 -0.39 19.49
N VAL A 495 5.26 -1.04 19.93
CA VAL A 495 6.60 -0.47 20.08
C VAL A 495 7.58 -1.27 19.21
N ILE A 496 8.28 -0.57 18.31
CA ILE A 496 9.28 -1.15 17.41
C ILE A 496 10.64 -0.51 17.73
N LEU A 497 11.65 -1.33 17.96
CA LEU A 497 13.00 -0.93 18.33
C LEU A 497 14.00 -1.55 17.34
N THR A 498 14.78 -0.72 16.65
CA THR A 498 15.75 -1.17 15.64
C THR A 498 17.13 -0.59 15.94
N ASN A 499 18.16 -1.41 16.18
CA ASN A 499 19.52 -0.96 16.53
C ASN A 499 19.53 0.04 17.70
N VAL A 500 18.68 -0.19 18.72
CA VAL A 500 18.61 0.66 19.91
C VAL A 500 19.50 0.08 21.00
N SER A 501 20.41 0.89 21.54
CA SER A 501 21.30 0.52 22.64
C SER A 501 20.97 1.33 23.89
N VAL A 502 20.90 0.68 25.04
CA VAL A 502 20.70 1.33 26.34
C VAL A 502 21.95 1.12 27.18
N ILE A 503 22.51 2.21 27.71
CA ILE A 503 23.72 2.15 28.55
C ILE A 503 23.43 1.29 29.81
N PRO A 504 24.41 0.51 30.32
CA PRO A 504 24.24 -0.22 31.56
C PRO A 504 23.69 0.66 32.69
N GLN A 505 22.80 0.12 33.53
CA GLN A 505 22.06 0.81 34.62
C GLN A 505 20.91 1.71 34.17
N VAL A 506 20.77 1.99 32.88
CA VAL A 506 19.60 2.67 32.32
C VAL A 506 18.57 1.63 31.86
N SER A 507 17.29 2.02 31.85
CA SER A 507 16.21 1.20 31.30
C SER A 507 15.28 2.00 30.40
N LEU A 508 14.72 1.30 29.41
CA LEU A 508 13.57 1.77 28.63
C LEU A 508 12.30 1.24 29.29
N ILE A 509 11.47 2.14 29.83
CA ILE A 509 10.19 1.81 30.46
C ILE A 509 9.09 1.82 29.40
N LEU A 510 8.48 0.67 29.15
CA LEU A 510 7.33 0.55 28.27
C LEU A 510 6.03 0.88 29.01
N ASN A 511 5.07 1.45 28.29
CA ASN A 511 3.79 1.82 28.86
C ASN A 511 2.84 0.62 29.07
N ASP A 512 1.82 0.82 29.90
CA ASP A 512 0.86 -0.21 30.28
C ASP A 512 -0.10 -0.60 29.14
N LYS A 513 -0.28 0.24 28.11
CA LYS A 513 -1.05 -0.14 26.90
C LYS A 513 -0.27 -0.92 25.83
N CYS A 514 1.06 -1.01 25.90
CA CYS A 514 1.83 -1.73 24.87
C CYS A 514 1.45 -3.22 24.85
N ARG A 515 1.00 -3.73 23.70
CA ARG A 515 0.63 -5.15 23.49
C ARG A 515 1.59 -5.85 22.54
N ASN A 516 2.22 -5.10 21.64
CA ASN A 516 3.12 -5.62 20.62
C ASN A 516 4.51 -4.98 20.76
N LEU A 517 5.54 -5.80 20.92
CA LEU A 517 6.93 -5.35 21.00
C LEU A 517 7.75 -6.03 19.91
N THR A 518 8.44 -5.24 19.08
CA THR A 518 9.39 -5.74 18.09
C THR A 518 10.77 -5.18 18.39
N CYS A 519 11.76 -6.04 18.57
CA CYS A 519 13.16 -5.68 18.80
C CYS A 519 14.01 -6.23 17.66
N SER A 520 14.84 -5.42 17.02
CA SER A 520 15.80 -5.85 16.00
C SER A 520 17.14 -5.20 16.30
N GLY A 521 18.15 -5.96 16.69
CA GLY A 521 19.43 -5.38 17.14
C GLY A 521 19.32 -4.50 18.40
N TYR A 522 18.37 -4.79 19.29
CA TYR A 522 18.23 -4.09 20.58
C TYR A 522 19.22 -4.64 21.62
N ILE A 523 19.84 -3.76 22.39
CA ILE A 523 20.74 -4.09 23.50
C ILE A 523 20.36 -3.26 24.74
N GLY A 524 20.09 -3.92 25.87
CA GLY A 524 19.90 -3.26 27.16
C GLY A 524 18.71 -3.74 27.99
N ASN A 525 18.33 -2.95 29.01
CA ASN A 525 17.24 -3.30 29.92
C ASN A 525 15.91 -2.69 29.48
N ILE A 526 14.84 -3.49 29.49
CA ILE A 526 13.46 -3.07 29.29
C ILE A 526 12.71 -3.25 30.60
N THR A 527 12.10 -2.18 31.10
CA THR A 527 11.24 -2.23 32.28
C THR A 527 9.78 -2.23 31.83
N VAL A 528 8.99 -3.12 32.42
CA VAL A 528 7.54 -3.25 32.17
C VAL A 528 6.80 -3.33 33.49
N GLY A 529 5.52 -2.96 33.53
CA GLY A 529 4.68 -3.14 34.71
C GLY A 529 4.63 -4.61 35.19
N LYS A 530 4.49 -4.83 36.50
CA LYS A 530 4.40 -6.19 37.06
C LYS A 530 3.15 -6.91 36.53
N GLY A 531 3.31 -8.14 36.06
CA GLY A 531 2.20 -8.95 35.52
C GLY A 531 1.76 -8.55 34.11
N LYS A 532 2.60 -7.83 33.37
CA LYS A 532 2.35 -7.45 31.98
C LYS A 532 2.17 -8.69 31.09
N GLN A 533 1.10 -8.68 30.30
CA GLN A 533 0.87 -9.65 29.22
C GLN A 533 0.99 -8.96 27.85
N PHE A 534 1.86 -9.49 26.99
CA PHE A 534 1.98 -9.10 25.60
C PHE A 534 1.16 -10.03 24.70
N ASP A 535 0.59 -9.49 23.63
CA ASP A 535 0.01 -10.27 22.56
C ASP A 535 1.12 -10.85 21.68
N VAL A 536 2.06 -10.00 21.24
CA VAL A 536 3.18 -10.42 20.39
C VAL A 536 4.49 -9.79 20.86
N ILE A 537 5.52 -10.61 20.97
CA ILE A 537 6.91 -10.14 21.06
C ILE A 537 7.70 -10.74 19.91
N LYS A 538 8.30 -9.88 19.08
CA LYS A 538 9.21 -10.27 18.01
C LYS A 538 10.63 -9.83 18.34
N ILE A 539 11.59 -10.73 18.26
CA ILE A 539 13.00 -10.41 18.50
C ILE A 539 13.81 -10.92 17.32
N ASN A 540 14.40 -9.99 16.59
CA ASN A 540 15.31 -10.25 15.49
C ASN A 540 16.76 -10.10 15.98
N CYS A 541 17.47 -11.23 16.01
CA CYS A 541 18.81 -11.37 16.53
C CYS A 541 19.90 -11.14 15.47
N THR A 542 19.58 -10.44 14.37
CA THR A 542 20.56 -10.10 13.32
C THR A 542 21.64 -9.15 13.82
N GLY A 543 22.90 -9.54 13.63
CA GLY A 543 24.09 -8.71 13.85
C GLY A 543 24.84 -9.04 15.15
N CYS A 544 26.17 -8.86 15.13
CA CYS A 544 26.96 -8.69 16.35
C CYS A 544 26.73 -7.27 16.88
N PRO A 545 26.52 -7.02 18.19
CA PRO A 545 26.93 -7.81 19.38
C PRO A 545 25.91 -8.85 19.91
N PRO A 546 26.26 -9.66 20.94
CA PRO A 546 25.35 -10.65 21.54
C PRO A 546 24.04 -10.05 22.04
N LEU A 547 22.99 -10.87 22.03
CA LEU A 547 21.64 -10.52 22.44
C LEU A 547 21.59 -10.23 23.95
N GLU A 548 21.56 -8.96 24.33
CA GLU A 548 21.51 -8.54 25.74
C GLU A 548 20.19 -7.84 26.08
N ILE A 549 19.06 -8.51 25.83
CA ILE A 549 17.75 -8.04 26.27
C ILE A 549 17.49 -8.57 27.67
N ARG A 550 17.23 -7.67 28.63
CA ARG A 550 16.82 -8.04 30.00
C ARG A 550 15.50 -7.36 30.33
N PHE A 551 14.56 -8.11 30.91
CA PHE A 551 13.33 -7.52 31.43
C PHE A 551 13.43 -7.39 32.95
N SER A 552 13.08 -6.22 33.49
CA SER A 552 13.13 -5.97 34.93
C SER A 552 12.10 -6.79 35.73
N ASN A 553 11.05 -7.27 35.07
CA ASN A 553 9.97 -8.07 35.65
C ASN A 553 9.69 -9.29 34.77
N GLN A 554 9.13 -10.36 35.37
CA GLN A 554 8.66 -11.51 34.61
C GLN A 554 7.46 -11.14 33.73
N ILE A 555 7.48 -11.63 32.49
CA ILE A 555 6.48 -11.30 31.47
C ILE A 555 5.71 -12.52 30.96
N SER A 556 4.44 -12.32 30.63
CA SER A 556 3.63 -13.29 29.91
C SER A 556 3.47 -12.84 28.46
N VAL A 557 3.52 -13.77 27.50
CA VAL A 557 3.33 -13.46 26.08
C VAL A 557 2.48 -14.53 25.40
N ARG A 558 1.54 -14.11 24.55
CA ARG A 558 0.76 -15.04 23.74
C ARG A 558 1.59 -15.58 22.58
N HIS A 559 2.30 -14.74 21.86
CA HIS A 559 3.18 -15.15 20.76
C HIS A 559 4.58 -14.56 20.91
N LEU A 560 5.57 -15.41 21.18
CA LEU A 560 6.98 -15.06 21.10
C LEU A 560 7.55 -15.54 19.77
N HIS A 561 8.08 -14.62 18.97
CA HIS A 561 8.71 -14.92 17.68
C HIS A 561 10.17 -14.48 17.71
N LEU A 562 11.07 -15.44 17.51
CA LEU A 562 12.51 -15.21 17.47
C LEU A 562 13.03 -15.41 16.06
N HIS A 563 13.74 -14.42 15.54
CA HIS A 563 14.20 -14.39 14.16
C HIS A 563 15.74 -14.32 14.13
N HIS A 564 16.39 -15.07 13.23
CA HIS A 564 17.85 -15.08 13.03
C HIS A 564 18.68 -15.36 14.29
N LEU A 565 18.39 -16.45 15.00
CA LEU A 565 19.15 -16.81 16.21
C LEU A 565 20.65 -16.98 15.91
N GLY A 566 21.50 -16.29 16.68
CA GLY A 566 22.95 -16.45 16.63
C GLY A 566 23.44 -17.69 17.39
N GLN A 567 24.76 -17.92 17.39
CA GLN A 567 25.37 -19.09 18.05
C GLN A 567 25.45 -19.00 19.59
N ASP A 568 25.21 -17.83 20.18
CA ASP A 568 25.31 -17.64 21.64
C ASP A 568 24.04 -18.12 22.36
N MET A 569 24.04 -19.41 22.70
CA MET A 569 22.95 -20.05 23.44
C MET A 569 22.81 -19.54 24.88
N SER A 570 23.86 -18.97 25.47
CA SER A 570 23.80 -18.49 26.85
C SER A 570 22.94 -17.23 26.97
N ALA A 571 23.08 -16.32 26.01
CA ALA A 571 22.25 -15.13 25.86
C ALA A 571 20.77 -15.47 25.69
N PHE A 572 20.48 -16.55 24.95
CA PHE A 572 19.13 -17.04 24.73
C PHE A 572 18.48 -17.60 26.01
N GLY A 573 19.21 -18.41 26.77
CA GLY A 573 18.74 -18.92 28.06
C GLY A 573 18.43 -17.78 29.03
N ALA A 574 19.28 -16.75 29.06
CA ALA A 574 19.03 -15.54 29.84
C ALA A 574 17.77 -14.80 29.37
N LEU A 575 17.56 -14.67 28.05
CA LEU A 575 16.34 -14.07 27.50
C LEU A 575 15.09 -14.83 27.95
N LEU A 576 15.04 -16.15 27.75
CA LEU A 576 13.88 -16.97 28.11
C LEU A 576 13.60 -16.95 29.62
N SER A 577 14.61 -16.79 30.47
CA SER A 577 14.42 -16.68 31.93
C SER A 577 13.56 -15.48 32.35
N ASN A 578 13.38 -14.48 31.48
CA ASN A 578 12.52 -13.33 31.72
C ASN A 578 11.02 -13.64 31.57
N PHE A 579 10.65 -14.79 30.99
CA PHE A 579 9.27 -15.13 30.69
C PHE A 579 8.69 -16.06 31.76
N GLU A 580 7.49 -15.74 32.23
CA GLU A 580 6.68 -16.62 33.08
C GLU A 580 5.81 -17.56 32.25
N LYS A 581 5.27 -17.06 31.13
CA LYS A 581 4.31 -17.77 30.27
C LYS A 581 4.54 -17.45 28.80
N ILE A 582 4.54 -18.46 27.94
CA ILE A 582 4.60 -18.35 26.47
C ILE A 582 3.54 -19.31 25.89
N GLU A 583 2.52 -18.81 25.19
CA GLU A 583 1.49 -19.70 24.60
C GLU A 583 1.90 -20.25 23.22
N ARG A 584 2.44 -19.40 22.34
CA ARG A 584 2.97 -19.75 21.03
C ARG A 584 4.42 -19.33 20.94
N PHE A 585 5.28 -20.27 20.58
CA PHE A 585 6.70 -20.04 20.42
C PHE A 585 7.13 -20.34 18.98
N GLU A 586 7.59 -19.30 18.29
CA GLU A 586 7.99 -19.38 16.89
C GLU A 586 9.46 -18.99 16.74
N ILE A 587 10.18 -19.76 15.95
CA ILE A 587 11.58 -19.53 15.61
C ILE A 587 11.69 -19.60 14.11
N SER A 588 12.35 -18.60 13.53
CA SER A 588 12.61 -18.57 12.10
C SER A 588 13.97 -18.01 11.76
N ASP A 589 14.59 -18.55 10.71
CA ASP A 589 15.82 -18.00 10.14
C ASP A 589 15.56 -17.43 8.74
N GLY A 590 15.92 -16.16 8.54
CA GLY A 590 15.79 -15.48 7.24
C GLY A 590 16.97 -15.70 6.30
N TYR A 591 18.08 -16.32 6.75
CA TYR A 591 19.24 -16.58 5.87
C TYR A 591 18.94 -17.68 4.87
N ILE A 592 17.99 -18.56 5.22
CA ILE A 592 17.35 -19.44 4.27
C ILE A 592 16.26 -18.63 3.56
N SER A 593 16.69 -17.63 2.77
CA SER A 593 15.92 -17.32 1.58
C SER A 593 15.67 -18.65 0.89
N PRO A 594 14.44 -18.96 0.44
CA PRO A 594 14.20 -20.11 -0.41
C PRO A 594 14.92 -19.84 -1.73
N TYR A 595 16.24 -20.01 -1.73
CA TYR A 595 17.09 -20.06 -2.90
C TYR A 595 16.62 -21.30 -3.62
N ILE A 596 15.62 -21.14 -4.48
CA ILE A 596 15.20 -22.13 -5.47
C ILE A 596 16.46 -22.38 -6.30
N PRO A 597 17.09 -23.55 -6.24
CA PRO A 597 18.09 -23.90 -7.22
C PRO A 597 17.35 -24.01 -8.55
N GLU A 598 17.46 -22.97 -9.36
CA GLU A 598 17.39 -23.02 -10.83
C GLU A 598 16.29 -23.90 -11.43
N PHE A 599 15.04 -23.43 -11.34
CA PHE A 599 13.96 -23.87 -12.24
C PHE A 599 14.24 -23.51 -13.72
N TYR A 600 15.37 -22.85 -14.02
CA TYR A 600 15.84 -22.55 -15.38
C TYR A 600 16.74 -23.62 -16.02
N SER A 601 17.05 -24.73 -15.33
CA SER A 601 17.87 -25.81 -15.93
C SER A 601 17.06 -27.01 -16.46
N PHE A 602 15.75 -27.09 -16.20
CA PHE A 602 14.93 -28.25 -16.58
C PHE A 602 13.99 -28.04 -17.79
N SER A 603 14.13 -26.95 -18.54
CA SER A 603 13.48 -26.79 -19.86
C SER A 603 14.25 -27.48 -21.00
N GLY A 604 15.37 -28.15 -20.70
CA GLY A 604 16.26 -28.76 -21.71
C GLY A 604 15.91 -30.19 -22.15
N ASN A 605 15.02 -30.92 -21.47
CA ASN A 605 14.84 -32.37 -21.72
C ASN A 605 13.38 -32.87 -21.82
N VAL A 606 12.39 -31.99 -22.03
CA VAL A 606 11.00 -32.43 -22.27
C VAL A 606 10.75 -32.85 -23.74
N SER A 607 11.76 -32.83 -24.61
CA SER A 607 11.64 -33.34 -25.99
C SER A 607 11.73 -34.87 -26.15
N MET A 608 11.79 -35.66 -25.07
CA MET A 608 11.93 -37.12 -25.15
C MET A 608 10.63 -37.94 -25.20
N PHE A 609 9.45 -37.30 -25.22
CA PHE A 609 8.17 -37.98 -25.43
C PHE A 609 7.48 -37.54 -26.72
N SER A 610 8.05 -37.91 -27.86
CA SER A 610 7.31 -38.12 -29.11
C SER A 610 8.09 -39.06 -30.03
N PRO A 611 7.50 -40.20 -30.45
CA PRO A 611 8.09 -41.03 -31.49
C PRO A 611 7.67 -40.50 -32.87
N HIS A 612 8.66 -40.33 -33.74
CA HIS A 612 8.62 -40.29 -35.22
C HIS A 612 9.01 -38.98 -35.94
N ASN A 613 10.14 -39.14 -36.64
CA ASN A 613 10.47 -38.72 -38.01
C ASN A 613 11.19 -37.38 -38.27
N LEU A 614 12.45 -37.58 -38.72
CA LEU A 614 13.16 -36.91 -39.83
C LEU A 614 13.55 -35.42 -39.68
N SER A 615 14.86 -35.17 -39.60
CA SER A 615 15.62 -34.59 -40.73
C SER A 615 17.09 -34.43 -40.37
N GLU A 616 17.95 -34.98 -41.22
CA GLU A 616 19.39 -34.77 -41.25
C GLU A 616 19.74 -33.32 -41.67
N ASN A 617 20.98 -32.95 -41.35
CA ASN A 617 21.79 -31.90 -41.94
C ASN A 617 21.57 -30.45 -41.48
N ALA A 618 22.44 -29.99 -40.58
CA ALA A 618 23.21 -28.77 -40.82
C ALA A 618 24.46 -28.73 -39.92
N SER A 619 25.60 -28.94 -40.55
CA SER A 619 26.93 -28.59 -40.07
C SER A 619 27.13 -27.07 -40.08
N LYS A 620 27.80 -26.51 -39.06
CA LYS A 620 29.06 -25.78 -39.23
C LYS A 620 29.61 -25.19 -37.93
N GLU A 621 30.92 -25.31 -37.87
CA GLU A 621 31.89 -24.84 -36.89
C GLU A 621 31.96 -23.31 -36.78
N LEU A 622 32.47 -22.85 -35.62
CA LEU A 622 33.45 -21.77 -35.35
C LEU A 622 33.12 -21.21 -33.94
N SER A 623 34.01 -21.06 -32.96
CA SER A 623 35.48 -20.97 -32.94
C SER A 623 35.96 -21.13 -31.48
N PRO A 624 37.28 -21.33 -31.23
CA PRO A 624 37.84 -21.59 -29.91
C PRO A 624 38.30 -20.30 -29.23
N TYR A 625 37.78 -19.99 -28.03
CA TYR A 625 38.45 -19.04 -27.14
C TYR A 625 39.16 -19.82 -26.03
N LYS A 626 40.49 -19.77 -26.13
CA LYS A 626 41.46 -20.35 -25.22
C LYS A 626 41.56 -19.54 -23.92
N ASP A 627 41.77 -20.29 -22.85
CA ASP A 627 42.71 -20.03 -21.77
C ASP A 627 42.63 -18.67 -21.05
N SER A 628 41.88 -18.66 -19.96
CA SER A 628 42.38 -18.11 -18.70
C SER A 628 41.97 -19.03 -17.55
N LYS A 629 42.76 -20.08 -17.33
CA LYS A 629 42.80 -20.83 -16.06
C LYS A 629 43.37 -19.88 -14.99
N SER A 630 42.50 -19.05 -14.41
CA SER A 630 42.75 -18.54 -13.07
C SER A 630 42.38 -19.65 -12.10
N ASN A 631 43.35 -20.05 -11.28
CA ASN A 631 43.12 -20.82 -10.06
C ASN A 631 42.28 -19.94 -9.12
N VAL A 632 40.96 -19.89 -9.36
CA VAL A 632 39.99 -19.49 -8.36
C VAL A 632 39.94 -20.67 -7.41
N GLY A 633 40.53 -20.47 -6.23
CA GLY A 633 40.63 -21.49 -5.19
C GLY A 633 39.28 -22.13 -4.93
N ASP A 634 39.33 -23.39 -4.51
CA ASP A 634 38.21 -24.10 -3.89
C ASP A 634 37.34 -23.10 -3.14
N SER A 635 36.23 -22.72 -3.76
CA SER A 635 35.12 -22.14 -3.04
C SER A 635 34.68 -23.26 -2.14
N SER A 636 35.27 -23.29 -0.95
CA SER A 636 34.63 -23.83 0.24
C SER A 636 33.26 -23.17 0.23
N HIS A 637 32.30 -23.86 -0.39
CA HIS A 637 30.90 -23.60 -0.17
C HIS A 637 30.81 -23.50 1.34
N PRO A 638 30.40 -22.34 1.90
CA PRO A 638 30.38 -22.16 3.33
C PRO A 638 29.60 -23.36 3.86
N GLU A 639 30.32 -24.27 4.53
CA GLU A 639 29.72 -25.47 5.10
C GLU A 639 28.53 -24.97 5.87
N GLU A 640 27.38 -25.47 5.42
CA GLU A 640 26.03 -25.03 5.73
C GLU A 640 25.98 -24.46 7.16
N LEU A 641 25.91 -23.13 7.28
CA LEU A 641 25.50 -22.42 8.50
C LEU A 641 24.01 -22.72 8.76
N THR A 642 23.67 -24.01 8.81
CA THR A 642 22.45 -24.49 9.44
C THR A 642 22.62 -24.13 10.89
N CYS A 643 21.87 -23.14 11.34
CA CYS A 643 21.82 -22.78 12.74
C CYS A 643 21.27 -24.00 13.49
N LYS A 644 22.16 -24.86 14.00
CA LYS A 644 21.86 -26.01 14.86
C LYS A 644 21.47 -25.47 16.23
N VAL A 645 20.39 -24.72 16.28
CA VAL A 645 19.93 -24.12 17.52
C VAL A 645 19.33 -25.25 18.36
N THR A 646 19.62 -25.25 19.67
CA THR A 646 18.84 -25.99 20.69
C THR A 646 18.01 -25.04 21.57
N PRO A 647 17.11 -24.21 21.00
CA PRO A 647 16.31 -23.28 21.78
C PRO A 647 15.25 -24.02 22.61
N ILE A 648 14.86 -25.23 22.16
CA ILE A 648 13.97 -26.14 22.88
C ILE A 648 14.63 -26.61 24.17
N ALA A 649 15.95 -26.79 24.19
CA ALA A 649 16.66 -27.24 25.40
C ALA A 649 16.48 -26.26 26.56
N TRP A 650 16.39 -24.97 26.26
CA TRP A 650 16.21 -23.93 27.26
C TRP A 650 14.74 -23.71 27.61
N ALA A 651 13.84 -23.73 26.63
CA ALA A 651 12.39 -23.67 26.90
C ALA A 651 11.92 -24.85 27.75
N SER A 652 12.46 -26.05 27.51
CA SER A 652 12.18 -27.26 28.29
C SER A 652 12.95 -27.33 29.62
N ALA A 653 14.09 -26.66 29.75
CA ALA A 653 14.80 -26.52 31.03
C ALA A 653 14.07 -25.56 31.99
N ASN A 654 13.27 -24.64 31.48
CA ASN A 654 12.41 -23.79 32.31
C ASN A 654 11.03 -24.44 32.50
N ALA A 655 10.89 -25.21 33.59
CA ALA A 655 9.67 -25.94 33.94
C ALA A 655 8.39 -25.09 33.91
N LYS A 656 8.48 -23.77 34.21
CA LYS A 656 7.31 -22.89 34.18
C LYS A 656 6.84 -22.58 32.75
N ILE A 657 7.78 -22.30 31.85
CA ILE A 657 7.46 -22.00 30.45
C ILE A 657 6.93 -23.24 29.74
N SER A 658 7.57 -24.39 29.97
CA SER A 658 7.20 -25.65 29.33
C SER A 658 5.75 -26.07 29.55
N GLU A 659 5.17 -25.72 30.70
CA GLU A 659 3.76 -25.99 31.02
C GLU A 659 2.77 -25.08 30.28
N THR A 660 3.26 -24.01 29.65
CA THR A 660 2.38 -23.00 29.04
C THR A 660 2.38 -22.99 27.52
N ILE A 661 3.40 -23.58 26.90
CA ILE A 661 3.51 -23.64 25.43
C ILE A 661 2.44 -24.56 24.86
N LEU A 662 1.57 -23.98 24.04
CA LEU A 662 0.51 -24.66 23.29
C LEU A 662 0.90 -24.88 21.82
N GLU A 663 1.69 -23.98 21.25
CA GLU A 663 2.12 -24.03 19.86
C GLU A 663 3.62 -23.79 19.73
N LEU A 664 4.27 -24.59 18.90
CA LEU A 664 5.70 -24.50 18.62
C LEU A 664 5.93 -24.55 17.12
N ASP A 665 6.69 -23.60 16.58
CA ASP A 665 6.88 -23.40 15.14
C ASP A 665 8.36 -23.14 14.81
N PHE A 666 8.98 -24.03 14.04
CA PHE A 666 10.37 -23.96 13.56
C PHE A 666 10.42 -23.78 12.05
N ARG A 667 9.99 -22.61 11.57
CA ARG A 667 10.06 -22.29 10.14
C ARG A 667 11.49 -22.05 9.73
N ASN A 668 11.95 -22.72 8.69
CA ASN A 668 13.29 -22.51 8.14
C ASN A 668 14.44 -22.78 9.13
N THR A 669 14.21 -23.60 10.17
CA THR A 669 15.27 -24.07 11.09
C THR A 669 15.12 -25.57 11.27
N SER A 670 16.20 -26.34 11.11
CA SER A 670 16.14 -27.78 11.30
C SER A 670 16.25 -28.17 12.76
N ALA A 671 15.27 -28.93 13.24
CA ALA A 671 15.30 -29.48 14.60
C ALA A 671 16.29 -30.66 14.67
N THR A 672 17.23 -30.61 15.61
CA THR A 672 18.22 -31.68 15.86
C THR A 672 17.59 -32.87 16.60
N LYS A 673 18.27 -34.03 16.66
CA LYS A 673 17.76 -35.19 17.43
C LYS A 673 17.55 -34.84 18.91
N GLU A 674 18.46 -34.05 19.45
CA GLU A 674 18.42 -33.55 20.83
C GLU A 674 17.19 -32.67 21.06
N ASP A 675 16.88 -31.77 20.13
CA ASP A 675 15.69 -30.90 20.17
C ASP A 675 14.38 -31.68 20.31
N TRP A 676 14.24 -32.75 19.54
CA TRP A 676 13.06 -33.61 19.62
C TRP A 676 12.90 -34.21 21.02
N GLY A 677 14.00 -34.68 21.62
CA GLY A 677 14.03 -35.25 22.98
C GLY A 677 13.51 -34.33 24.09
N LEU A 678 13.39 -33.04 23.80
CA LEU A 678 13.00 -32.02 24.76
C LEU A 678 11.52 -31.63 24.64
N LEU A 679 10.86 -32.02 23.53
CA LEU A 679 9.42 -31.77 23.32
C LEU A 679 8.56 -32.53 24.32
N GLN A 680 9.00 -33.68 24.84
CA GLN A 680 8.27 -34.48 25.83
C GLN A 680 7.98 -33.69 27.12
N ASN A 681 8.79 -32.67 27.42
CA ASN A 681 8.62 -31.80 28.58
C ASN A 681 7.50 -30.77 28.38
N LEU A 682 7.03 -30.56 27.14
CA LEU A 682 5.98 -29.62 26.78
C LEU A 682 4.60 -30.30 26.86
N SER A 683 4.19 -30.69 28.06
CA SER A 683 3.00 -31.53 28.30
C SER A 683 1.67 -30.93 27.80
N HIS A 684 1.62 -29.62 27.54
CA HIS A 684 0.44 -28.91 27.03
C HIS A 684 0.49 -28.59 25.53
N LEU A 685 1.55 -29.01 24.84
CA LEU A 685 1.76 -28.74 23.42
C LEU A 685 0.66 -29.39 22.57
N LYS A 686 0.04 -28.60 21.70
CA LYS A 686 -1.04 -29.03 20.79
C LYS A 686 -0.66 -28.92 19.32
N ILE A 687 0.23 -28.00 18.99
CA ILE A 687 0.65 -27.73 17.61
C ILE A 687 2.16 -27.76 17.54
N VAL A 688 2.69 -28.56 16.63
CA VAL A 688 4.11 -28.55 16.27
C VAL A 688 4.21 -28.34 14.77
N ARG A 689 4.98 -27.33 14.36
CA ARG A 689 5.42 -27.14 12.99
C ARG A 689 6.93 -27.16 12.98
N ALA A 690 7.53 -28.06 12.21
CA ALA A 690 8.97 -28.22 12.23
C ALA A 690 9.53 -28.49 10.84
N CYS A 691 10.65 -27.83 10.54
CA CYS A 691 11.54 -28.30 9.50
C CYS A 691 12.43 -29.42 10.06
N VAL A 692 12.48 -30.55 9.35
CA VAL A 692 13.21 -31.76 9.73
C VAL A 692 14.29 -32.04 8.69
N ASP A 693 15.54 -32.16 9.11
CA ASP A 693 16.61 -32.64 8.20
C ASP A 693 16.47 -34.14 7.93
N ASN A 694 16.06 -34.90 8.95
CA ASN A 694 15.69 -36.31 8.88
C ASN A 694 14.66 -36.59 9.97
N VAL A 695 13.54 -37.23 9.61
CA VAL A 695 12.59 -37.74 10.62
C VAL A 695 13.13 -39.08 11.10
N HIS A 696 13.63 -39.12 12.33
CA HIS A 696 13.97 -40.37 12.99
C HIS A 696 12.80 -40.86 13.84
N ASN A 697 12.74 -42.17 14.04
CA ASN A 697 11.69 -42.78 14.83
C ASN A 697 11.73 -42.31 16.28
N GLU A 698 12.94 -42.16 16.82
CA GLU A 698 13.14 -41.61 18.16
C GLU A 698 12.70 -40.16 18.26
N SER A 699 12.71 -39.39 17.15
CA SER A 699 12.23 -38.00 17.15
C SER A 699 10.73 -37.93 17.38
N LEU A 700 9.96 -38.84 16.75
CA LEU A 700 8.50 -38.89 16.91
C LEU A 700 8.10 -39.40 18.31
N ILE A 701 8.82 -40.36 18.89
CA ILE A 701 8.52 -40.88 20.24
C ILE A 701 8.58 -39.78 21.31
N GLN A 702 9.38 -38.74 21.07
CA GLN A 702 9.60 -37.66 22.02
C GLN A 702 8.56 -36.54 21.91
N ILE A 703 7.66 -36.60 20.93
CA ILE A 703 6.58 -35.63 20.80
C ILE A 703 5.44 -36.01 21.78
N PRO A 704 4.86 -35.06 22.53
CA PRO A 704 3.72 -35.31 23.42
C PRO A 704 2.50 -35.93 22.71
N SER A 705 1.78 -36.84 23.37
CA SER A 705 0.63 -37.56 22.79
C SER A 705 -0.64 -36.71 22.61
N ASN A 706 -0.67 -35.50 23.19
CA ASN A 706 -1.77 -34.54 23.13
C ASN A 706 -1.73 -33.60 21.91
N ILE A 707 -0.76 -33.77 21.00
CA ILE A 707 -0.68 -33.03 19.75
C ILE A 707 -1.94 -33.24 18.92
N ARG A 708 -2.47 -32.12 18.38
CA ARG A 708 -3.64 -32.05 17.49
C ARG A 708 -3.25 -31.76 16.05
N LEU A 709 -2.21 -30.94 15.85
CA LEU A 709 -1.64 -30.62 14.54
C LEU A 709 -0.14 -30.89 14.56
N LEU A 710 0.33 -31.69 13.60
CA LEU A 710 1.74 -31.96 13.38
C LEU A 710 2.10 -31.63 11.94
N GLU A 711 3.02 -30.69 11.76
CA GLU A 711 3.57 -30.29 10.46
C GLU A 711 5.07 -30.63 10.42
N LEU A 712 5.46 -31.50 9.49
CA LEU A 712 6.84 -31.94 9.28
C LEU A 712 7.24 -31.70 7.82
N ILE A 713 8.05 -30.68 7.61
CA ILE A 713 8.54 -30.30 6.27
C ILE A 713 10.05 -30.54 6.23
N ASN A 714 10.56 -31.06 5.14
CA ASN A 714 12.00 -31.23 4.92
C ASN A 714 12.68 -29.89 4.60
N SER A 715 13.91 -29.71 5.10
CA SER A 715 14.72 -28.52 4.77
C SER A 715 15.22 -28.63 3.31
N ILE A 716 14.97 -27.60 2.50
CA ILE A 716 14.89 -27.66 1.03
C ILE A 716 16.24 -27.87 0.29
N ASN A 717 17.39 -27.95 0.95
CA ASN A 717 18.67 -27.72 0.25
C ASN A 717 19.55 -28.91 -0.11
N ARG A 718 19.11 -30.16 0.06
CA ARG A 718 19.95 -31.29 -0.34
C ARG A 718 19.65 -31.76 -1.76
N LYS A 719 20.52 -31.36 -2.70
CA LYS A 719 20.67 -32.01 -4.03
C LYS A 719 20.98 -33.51 -3.92
N ASN A 720 21.37 -33.98 -2.73
CA ASN A 720 21.52 -35.38 -2.45
C ASN A 720 20.14 -35.97 -2.15
N VAL A 721 19.67 -36.82 -3.06
CA VAL A 721 18.48 -37.69 -2.89
C VAL A 721 18.34 -38.08 -1.43
N PHE A 722 17.19 -37.80 -0.83
CA PHE A 722 16.84 -38.15 0.54
C PHE A 722 17.03 -39.67 0.71
N GLN A 723 18.22 -40.10 1.12
CA GLN A 723 18.48 -41.48 1.45
C GLN A 723 17.91 -41.68 2.84
N VAL A 724 16.68 -42.17 2.91
CA VAL A 724 16.12 -42.74 4.14
C VAL A 724 17.01 -43.93 4.51
N GLN A 725 18.11 -43.65 5.20
CA GLN A 725 18.98 -44.66 5.77
C GLN A 725 18.13 -45.44 6.78
N ASN A 726 17.96 -46.74 6.54
CA ASN A 726 17.18 -47.69 7.34
C ASN A 726 15.64 -47.47 7.36
N GLN A 727 14.97 -47.77 6.24
CA GLN A 727 13.50 -47.95 6.20
C GLN A 727 12.98 -49.08 7.13
N ALA A 728 13.85 -49.97 7.61
CA ALA A 728 13.45 -51.15 8.38
C ALA A 728 13.06 -50.87 9.84
N GLU A 729 13.36 -49.69 10.38
CA GLU A 729 13.23 -49.41 11.82
C GLU A 729 12.11 -48.42 12.20
N TRP A 730 11.23 -48.03 11.26
CA TRP A 730 10.06 -47.18 11.54
C TRP A 730 8.94 -47.93 12.30
N LEU A 731 9.25 -48.44 13.48
CA LEU A 731 8.32 -49.08 14.42
C LEU A 731 7.39 -48.07 15.10
N ASN A 732 6.25 -47.76 14.47
CA ASN A 732 4.97 -47.29 15.05
C ASN A 732 4.86 -46.08 15.99
N PRO A 733 5.68 -45.02 15.96
CA PRO A 733 5.51 -43.90 16.91
C PRO A 733 4.18 -43.17 16.74
N LEU A 734 3.65 -43.10 15.51
CA LEU A 734 2.46 -42.30 15.21
C LEU A 734 1.19 -42.81 15.90
N THR A 735 1.10 -44.11 16.19
CA THR A 735 -0.06 -44.70 16.89
C THR A 735 -0.29 -44.12 18.29
N THR A 736 0.75 -43.54 18.88
CA THR A 736 0.71 -42.96 20.22
C THR A 736 0.01 -41.59 20.26
N PHE A 737 -0.17 -40.92 19.11
CA PHE A 737 -0.82 -39.61 19.03
C PHE A 737 -2.35 -39.72 18.96
N HIS A 738 -2.98 -40.19 20.03
CA HIS A 738 -4.45 -40.35 20.07
C HIS A 738 -5.24 -39.06 19.86
N SER A 739 -4.60 -37.88 19.97
CA SER A 739 -5.23 -36.57 19.75
C SER A 739 -4.96 -35.97 18.37
N LEU A 740 -4.12 -36.59 17.53
CA LEU A 740 -3.73 -36.01 16.24
C LEU A 740 -4.92 -36.01 15.29
N ARG A 741 -5.29 -34.81 14.79
CA ARG A 741 -6.39 -34.61 13.84
C ARG A 741 -5.89 -34.16 12.48
N ILE A 742 -4.80 -33.39 12.45
CA ILE A 742 -4.23 -32.81 11.22
C ILE A 742 -2.75 -33.19 11.12
N LEU A 743 -2.37 -33.79 10.01
CA LEU A 743 -0.98 -34.11 9.67
C LEU A 743 -0.60 -33.39 8.38
N ILE A 744 0.42 -32.53 8.44
CA ILE A 744 0.97 -31.81 7.29
C ILE A 744 2.39 -32.34 7.05
N VAL A 745 2.66 -32.91 5.89
CA VAL A 745 3.92 -33.60 5.61
C VAL A 745 4.36 -33.41 4.17
N GLU A 746 5.64 -33.61 3.91
CA GLU A 746 6.09 -33.86 2.55
C GLU A 746 5.76 -35.27 2.07
N PHE A 747 5.70 -35.43 0.75
CA PHE A 747 5.35 -36.68 0.11
C PHE A 747 6.25 -37.87 0.54
N ASP A 748 7.55 -37.67 0.67
CA ASP A 748 8.48 -38.74 1.06
C ASP A 748 8.25 -39.21 2.51
N ILE A 749 7.98 -38.26 3.41
CA ILE A 749 7.61 -38.54 4.80
C ILE A 749 6.26 -39.27 4.81
N PHE A 750 5.29 -38.79 4.04
CA PHE A 750 3.96 -39.37 3.92
C PHE A 750 4.01 -40.85 3.48
N ILE A 751 4.78 -41.19 2.44
CA ILE A 751 4.93 -42.59 1.99
C ILE A 751 5.48 -43.46 3.10
N THR A 752 6.48 -42.96 3.83
CA THR A 752 7.12 -43.71 4.91
C THR A 752 6.12 -44.00 6.02
N VAL A 753 5.30 -43.02 6.39
CA VAL A 753 4.20 -43.18 7.34
C VAL A 753 3.17 -44.22 6.86
N CYS A 754 2.82 -44.22 5.58
CA CYS A 754 1.79 -45.11 5.03
C CYS A 754 2.23 -46.58 4.96
N LYS A 755 3.54 -46.88 4.84
CA LYS A 755 4.06 -48.26 4.74
C LYS A 755 3.85 -49.11 5.98
N HIS A 756 3.58 -48.51 7.13
CA HIS A 756 3.48 -49.22 8.41
C HIS A 756 2.04 -49.45 8.89
N ASP A 757 1.03 -49.20 8.04
CA ASP A 757 -0.41 -49.48 8.27
C ASP A 757 -1.02 -48.88 9.56
N LEU A 758 -0.34 -47.91 10.18
CA LEU A 758 -0.60 -47.51 11.57
C LEU A 758 -0.62 -46.00 11.73
N LEU A 759 -1.71 -45.40 11.26
CA LEU A 759 -2.04 -44.00 11.49
C LEU A 759 -2.80 -43.80 12.81
N PRO A 760 -2.74 -42.59 13.39
CA PRO A 760 -3.54 -42.27 14.56
C PRO A 760 -5.04 -42.44 14.30
N PRO A 761 -5.81 -42.97 15.27
CA PRO A 761 -7.23 -43.30 15.07
C PRO A 761 -8.15 -42.10 14.88
N ARG A 762 -7.69 -40.88 15.22
CA ARG A 762 -8.45 -39.63 15.10
C ARG A 762 -7.96 -38.72 13.97
N LEU A 763 -7.08 -39.22 13.11
CA LEU A 763 -6.56 -38.42 12.00
C LEU A 763 -7.70 -38.17 10.99
N GLU A 764 -8.05 -36.89 10.81
CA GLU A 764 -9.16 -36.46 9.95
C GLU A 764 -8.64 -35.87 8.64
N THR A 765 -7.57 -35.07 8.72
CA THR A 765 -7.03 -34.31 7.59
C THR A 765 -5.55 -34.61 7.40
N ILE A 766 -5.15 -34.87 6.15
CA ILE A 766 -3.75 -34.96 5.75
C ILE A 766 -3.48 -33.91 4.68
N MET A 767 -2.44 -33.11 4.86
CA MET A 767 -1.90 -32.24 3.82
C MET A 767 -0.54 -32.77 3.37
N VAL A 768 -0.40 -33.00 2.07
CA VAL A 768 0.84 -33.50 1.47
C VAL A 768 1.40 -32.43 0.53
N TYR A 769 2.62 -31.96 0.80
CA TYR A 769 3.30 -31.04 -0.10
C TYR A 769 3.80 -31.78 -1.35
N PHE A 770 3.49 -31.22 -2.52
CA PHE A 770 3.94 -31.70 -3.82
C PHE A 770 5.46 -31.52 -3.97
N VAL A 771 6.12 -32.55 -4.51
CA VAL A 771 7.54 -32.56 -4.88
C VAL A 771 7.64 -33.02 -6.34
N SER A 772 8.44 -32.32 -7.15
CA SER A 772 8.53 -32.55 -8.61
C SER A 772 9.10 -33.92 -8.99
N ASP A 773 9.93 -34.53 -8.13
CA ASP A 773 10.59 -35.81 -8.38
C ASP A 773 9.97 -36.94 -7.56
N ILE A 774 8.92 -37.55 -8.10
CA ILE A 774 8.27 -38.72 -7.49
C ILE A 774 9.09 -39.97 -7.81
N ALA A 775 9.83 -40.49 -6.84
CA ALA A 775 10.49 -41.78 -6.99
C ALA A 775 9.44 -42.91 -7.17
N LYS A 776 9.80 -43.95 -7.94
CA LYS A 776 8.92 -45.12 -8.13
C LYS A 776 8.84 -45.90 -6.82
N HIS A 777 7.70 -45.81 -6.15
CA HIS A 777 7.43 -46.56 -4.93
C HIS A 777 6.42 -47.68 -5.19
N SER A 778 6.57 -48.81 -4.49
CA SER A 778 5.64 -49.93 -4.55
C SER A 778 4.32 -49.57 -3.86
N ALA A 779 3.19 -49.98 -4.44
CA ALA A 779 1.88 -49.85 -3.80
C ALA A 779 1.84 -50.58 -2.45
N ILE A 780 1.13 -50.02 -1.48
CA ILE A 780 0.90 -50.62 -0.16
C ILE A 780 -0.41 -51.43 -0.16
N ASN A 781 -0.49 -52.44 0.71
CA ASN A 781 -1.65 -53.34 0.77
C ASN A 781 -2.88 -52.69 1.42
N GLN A 782 -2.68 -51.80 2.41
CA GLN A 782 -3.76 -51.12 3.10
C GLN A 782 -3.65 -49.60 2.89
N ARG A 783 -4.69 -49.02 2.29
CA ARG A 783 -4.76 -47.59 2.06
C ARG A 783 -5.24 -46.85 3.31
N VAL A 784 -4.64 -45.68 3.54
CA VAL A 784 -5.00 -44.73 4.58
C VAL A 784 -6.42 -44.22 4.37
N ARG A 785 -7.24 -44.29 5.43
CA ARG A 785 -8.58 -43.70 5.42
C ARG A 785 -8.58 -42.41 6.21
N VAL A 786 -8.80 -41.31 5.51
CA VAL A 786 -8.98 -39.97 6.09
C VAL A 786 -10.18 -39.30 5.44
N ARG A 787 -10.69 -38.23 6.07
CA ARG A 787 -11.82 -37.47 5.54
C ARG A 787 -11.37 -36.41 4.54
N GLU A 788 -10.24 -35.77 4.79
CA GLU A 788 -9.77 -34.64 4.00
C GLU A 788 -8.32 -34.86 3.56
N LEU A 789 -8.08 -34.68 2.26
CA LEU A 789 -6.75 -34.71 1.66
C LEU A 789 -6.46 -33.37 0.99
N LEU A 790 -5.40 -32.69 1.45
CA LEU A 790 -4.94 -31.43 0.90
C LEU A 790 -3.60 -31.62 0.19
N ILE A 791 -3.45 -31.02 -0.98
CA ILE A 791 -2.23 -31.05 -1.76
C ILE A 791 -1.63 -29.65 -1.72
N GLY A 792 -0.57 -29.48 -0.95
CA GLY A 792 0.12 -28.19 -0.82
C GLY A 792 1.17 -27.99 -1.90
N SER A 793 1.33 -26.76 -2.39
CA SER A 793 2.50 -26.36 -3.19
C SER A 793 3.48 -25.55 -2.35
N LYS A 794 4.78 -25.84 -2.49
CA LYS A 794 5.88 -25.05 -1.90
C LYS A 794 6.22 -23.78 -2.72
N SER A 795 5.44 -23.41 -3.72
CA SER A 795 5.73 -22.25 -4.55
C SER A 795 5.66 -20.96 -3.71
N ASN A 796 6.83 -20.41 -3.37
CA ASN A 796 7.00 -19.18 -2.59
C ASN A 796 6.71 -17.89 -3.39
N GLY A 797 6.08 -18.00 -4.56
CA GLY A 797 5.70 -16.86 -5.39
C GLY A 797 4.27 -16.40 -5.11
N ALA A 798 4.04 -15.09 -5.14
CA ALA A 798 2.70 -14.50 -5.14
C ALA A 798 1.88 -14.80 -6.42
N ILE A 799 2.45 -15.58 -7.34
CA ILE A 799 1.77 -16.01 -8.56
C ILE A 799 0.88 -17.20 -8.18
N PRO A 800 -0.43 -17.13 -8.43
CA PRO A 800 -1.33 -18.25 -8.19
C PRO A 800 -0.81 -19.49 -8.90
N TRP A 801 -0.69 -20.57 -8.15
CA TRP A 801 -0.15 -21.87 -8.56
C TRP A 801 -0.77 -22.43 -9.86
N PHE A 802 -2.04 -22.13 -10.16
CA PHE A 802 -2.71 -22.56 -11.39
C PHE A 802 -2.09 -21.94 -12.67
N MET A 803 -1.28 -20.88 -12.53
CA MET A 803 -0.56 -20.29 -13.65
C MET A 803 0.82 -20.93 -13.89
N THR A 804 1.42 -21.56 -12.87
CA THR A 804 2.81 -22.04 -12.94
C THR A 804 2.94 -23.56 -13.04
N MET A 805 1.96 -24.30 -12.52
CA MET A 805 2.04 -25.76 -12.43
C MET A 805 1.34 -26.44 -13.62
N ASN A 806 1.97 -27.46 -14.18
CA ASN A 806 1.34 -28.27 -15.21
C ASN A 806 0.26 -29.16 -14.58
N TRP A 807 -1.01 -28.94 -14.93
CA TRP A 807 -2.13 -29.74 -14.41
C TRP A 807 -1.93 -31.26 -14.58
N SER A 808 -1.17 -31.68 -15.60
CA SER A 808 -0.83 -33.09 -15.77
C SER A 808 0.07 -33.65 -14.66
N GLU A 809 0.97 -32.84 -14.09
CA GLU A 809 1.84 -33.22 -12.97
C GLU A 809 1.03 -33.33 -11.67
N THR A 810 0.11 -32.39 -11.43
CA THR A 810 -0.83 -32.46 -10.30
C THR A 810 -1.70 -33.71 -10.40
N LEU A 811 -2.27 -34.00 -11.57
CA LEU A 811 -3.06 -35.22 -11.79
C LEU A 811 -2.21 -36.48 -11.63
N HIS A 812 -0.96 -36.46 -12.10
CA HIS A 812 -0.04 -37.57 -11.90
C HIS A 812 0.21 -37.80 -10.40
N PHE A 813 0.46 -36.74 -9.63
CA PHE A 813 0.64 -36.81 -8.19
C PHE A 813 -0.61 -37.30 -7.45
N ILE A 814 -1.79 -36.80 -7.81
CA ILE A 814 -3.08 -37.28 -7.29
C ILE A 814 -3.20 -38.79 -7.55
N ASN A 815 -2.92 -39.24 -8.78
CA ASN A 815 -2.96 -40.67 -9.12
C ASN A 815 -1.97 -41.48 -8.27
N VAL A 816 -0.78 -40.94 -7.99
CA VAL A 816 0.18 -41.59 -7.10
C VAL A 816 -0.37 -41.68 -5.67
N LEU A 817 -0.99 -40.62 -5.15
CA LEU A 817 -1.63 -40.62 -3.82
C LEU A 817 -2.75 -41.65 -3.69
N THR A 818 -3.44 -42.03 -4.78
CA THR A 818 -4.46 -43.11 -4.74
C THR A 818 -3.90 -44.47 -4.34
N ASN A 819 -2.58 -44.68 -4.47
CA ASN A 819 -1.94 -45.91 -4.00
C ASN A 819 -1.80 -45.96 -2.49
N TYR A 820 -1.88 -44.80 -1.82
CA TYR A 820 -1.64 -44.64 -0.39
C TYR A 820 -2.89 -44.25 0.38
N VAL A 821 -3.80 -43.48 -0.23
CA VAL A 821 -5.05 -43.02 0.39
C VAL A 821 -6.24 -43.72 -0.25
N ASP A 822 -7.21 -44.10 0.57
CA ASP A 822 -8.50 -44.63 0.13
C ASP A 822 -9.38 -43.46 -0.32
N PHE A 823 -9.30 -43.09 -1.60
CA PHE A 823 -10.07 -41.96 -2.13
C PHE A 823 -11.59 -42.14 -1.99
N LYS A 824 -12.08 -43.37 -1.76
CA LYS A 824 -13.50 -43.61 -1.46
C LYS A 824 -13.90 -43.16 -0.06
N SER A 825 -12.96 -42.99 0.85
CA SER A 825 -13.22 -42.47 2.19
C SER A 825 -13.09 -40.95 2.28
N LEU A 826 -12.60 -40.28 1.23
CA LEU A 826 -12.43 -38.83 1.21
C LEU A 826 -13.78 -38.14 1.04
N GLU A 827 -14.09 -37.25 1.97
CA GLU A 827 -15.16 -36.26 1.85
C GLU A 827 -14.67 -35.06 1.03
N HIS A 828 -13.39 -34.69 1.18
CA HIS A 828 -12.82 -33.55 0.48
C HIS A 828 -11.40 -33.84 -0.03
N LEU A 829 -11.13 -33.36 -1.26
CA LEU A 829 -9.81 -33.28 -1.86
C LEU A 829 -9.61 -31.84 -2.32
N ALA A 830 -8.51 -31.20 -1.95
CA ALA A 830 -8.22 -29.84 -2.41
C ALA A 830 -6.74 -29.64 -2.69
N VAL A 831 -6.44 -28.76 -3.64
CA VAL A 831 -5.09 -28.24 -3.87
C VAL A 831 -5.01 -26.86 -3.25
N VAL A 832 -4.01 -26.63 -2.42
CA VAL A 832 -3.85 -25.43 -1.59
C VAL A 832 -2.57 -24.71 -1.97
N SER A 833 -2.65 -23.39 -2.16
CA SER A 833 -1.50 -22.51 -2.31
C SER A 833 -1.63 -21.29 -1.39
N PRO A 834 -0.57 -20.49 -1.22
CA PRO A 834 -0.72 -19.17 -0.65
C PRO A 834 -1.73 -18.38 -1.48
N GLY A 835 -2.82 -17.90 -0.87
CA GLY A 835 -3.79 -17.06 -1.58
C GLY A 835 -5.00 -17.79 -2.15
N ASP A 836 -4.93 -19.10 -2.38
CA ASP A 836 -5.86 -19.80 -3.28
C ASP A 836 -6.10 -21.27 -2.92
N LEU A 837 -7.25 -21.79 -3.33
CA LEU A 837 -7.69 -23.15 -3.04
C LEU A 837 -8.60 -23.70 -4.14
N LEU A 838 -8.24 -24.86 -4.67
CA LEU A 838 -9.03 -25.58 -5.67
C LEU A 838 -9.55 -26.90 -5.11
N ALA A 839 -10.85 -26.94 -4.86
CA ALA A 839 -11.54 -28.17 -4.48
C ALA A 839 -11.67 -29.11 -5.69
N LEU A 840 -11.42 -30.38 -5.47
CA LEU A 840 -11.51 -31.46 -6.45
C LEU A 840 -12.43 -32.55 -5.94
N ASN A 841 -13.20 -33.13 -6.84
CA ASN A 841 -14.01 -34.29 -6.53
C ASN A 841 -13.10 -35.52 -6.35
N PRO A 842 -13.13 -36.22 -5.20
CA PRO A 842 -12.25 -37.37 -4.98
C PRO A 842 -12.47 -38.55 -5.94
N ALA A 843 -13.66 -38.66 -6.54
CA ALA A 843 -13.99 -39.79 -7.42
C ALA A 843 -13.52 -39.59 -8.87
N ASN A 844 -13.42 -38.35 -9.36
CA ASN A 844 -13.12 -38.07 -10.76
C ASN A 844 -12.09 -36.93 -11.00
N TYR A 845 -11.61 -36.29 -9.93
CA TYR A 845 -10.63 -35.20 -9.94
C TYR A 845 -11.06 -33.94 -10.72
N LEU A 846 -12.35 -33.82 -11.04
CA LEU A 846 -12.89 -32.61 -11.64
C LEU A 846 -12.96 -31.50 -10.59
N ILE A 847 -12.70 -30.28 -11.03
CA ILE A 847 -12.81 -29.08 -10.21
C ILE A 847 -14.24 -28.92 -9.74
N GLU A 848 -14.43 -28.92 -8.43
CA GLU A 848 -15.72 -28.63 -7.83
C GLU A 848 -15.92 -27.11 -7.76
N LYS A 849 -16.99 -26.62 -8.38
CA LYS A 849 -17.35 -25.19 -8.35
C LYS A 849 -18.11 -24.79 -7.07
N ASP A 850 -18.07 -25.63 -6.04
CA ASP A 850 -18.86 -25.48 -4.81
C ASP A 850 -18.17 -24.52 -3.82
N GLN A 851 -18.78 -23.34 -3.61
CA GLN A 851 -18.28 -22.29 -2.72
C GLN A 851 -18.33 -22.65 -1.22
N SER A 852 -19.13 -23.66 -0.84
CA SER A 852 -19.22 -24.10 0.56
C SER A 852 -17.93 -24.78 1.04
N ILE A 853 -17.29 -25.52 0.15
CA ILE A 853 -16.01 -26.18 0.36
C ILE A 853 -14.90 -25.13 0.48
N THR A 854 -14.94 -24.07 -0.35
CA THR A 854 -14.00 -22.94 -0.26
C THR A 854 -14.09 -22.21 1.08
N THR A 855 -15.27 -22.08 1.69
CA THR A 855 -15.44 -21.35 2.98
C THR A 855 -14.95 -22.17 4.18
N LYS A 856 -15.25 -23.47 4.21
CA LYS A 856 -14.72 -24.41 5.22
C LYS A 856 -13.19 -24.52 5.12
N PHE A 857 -12.67 -24.51 3.89
CA PHE A 857 -11.23 -24.48 3.67
C PHE A 857 -10.59 -23.11 3.87
N LEU A 858 -11.30 -21.99 3.70
CA LEU A 858 -10.83 -20.67 4.12
C LEU A 858 -10.68 -20.59 5.64
N TYR A 859 -11.44 -21.37 6.41
CA TYR A 859 -11.25 -21.50 7.85
C TYR A 859 -10.03 -22.37 8.21
N LEU A 860 -9.80 -23.48 7.51
CA LEU A 860 -8.54 -24.25 7.62
C LEU A 860 -7.34 -23.41 7.14
N GLU A 861 -7.53 -22.63 6.09
CA GLU A 861 -6.56 -21.69 5.57
C GLU A 861 -6.38 -20.52 6.53
N GLN A 862 -7.39 -20.05 7.25
CA GLN A 862 -7.24 -19.07 8.34
C GLN A 862 -6.54 -19.68 9.56
N ILE A 863 -6.77 -20.95 9.89
CA ILE A 863 -5.96 -21.69 10.87
C ILE A 863 -4.51 -21.81 10.38
N MET A 864 -4.29 -21.92 9.06
CA MET A 864 -2.96 -21.91 8.44
C MET A 864 -2.40 -20.47 8.26
N ARG A 865 -3.21 -19.42 8.07
CA ARG A 865 -2.84 -18.02 7.72
C ARG A 865 -2.84 -17.05 8.91
N HIS A 866 -3.55 -17.33 10.01
CA HIS A 866 -3.33 -16.64 11.29
C HIS A 866 -1.90 -16.85 11.82
N SER A 867 -1.10 -17.67 11.13
CA SER A 867 0.35 -17.78 11.32
C SER A 867 1.20 -17.05 10.26
N GLN A 868 0.61 -16.42 9.22
CA GLN A 868 1.33 -15.79 8.11
C GLN A 868 1.04 -14.29 7.91
N GLN A 869 -0.10 -13.76 8.38
CA GLN A 869 -0.51 -12.36 8.13
C GLN A 869 -0.16 -11.33 9.23
N VAL A 870 0.88 -11.58 10.03
CA VAL A 870 1.49 -10.54 10.90
C VAL A 870 2.96 -10.27 10.52
N ASN A 871 3.40 -10.61 9.30
CA ASN A 871 4.73 -10.24 8.81
C ASN A 871 4.68 -9.00 7.92
#